data_AF-A0AAV5RH82-F1
#
_entry.id   AF-A0AAV5RH82-F1
#
_cell.length_a   1.000
_cell.length_b   1.000
_cell.length_c   1.000
_cell.angle_alpha   90.00
_cell.angle_beta   90.00
_cell.angle_gamma   90.00
#
_symmetry.space_group_name_H-M   'P 1'
#
loop_
_entity.id
_entity.type
_entity.pdbx_description
1 polymer ?
#
loop_
_entity_poly.entity_id
_entity_poly.type
_entity_poly.pdbx_seq_one_letter_code
_entity_poly.pdbx_strand_id
1 'polypeptide(L)'
;MENKQFISIVDAHIESQHAISETFANTSNSQFAINLKNNNETISSESSLQFGLNVFTSDFDRQAHQHARKASRVKREIKEPIQQWFSEYKESIEQRSSKLFKLLEEYQRLVQQALKKKNIYYQSCRRSEDAKVGGSPKDSIIKTIRDLRDKLNASEENISSSANSIDTCTSNTPTLSNDPQAKRPESSRAKSSLSNTSERTKINIAGLFYTESELGVLLGKILGDLSLYEYKVPFLKSYENVASGSMIATSARKHLQNDSFAYAEKFGQSLVNLDYLKPVGQMSNKYEHSHNAHYQIQEKYFDISKAYYNGTGEFSFYSSSSSAEDDSDVSNNLEAPHNDSIEPPRTPIQFQSVPNSPSLSMNSIASSVIATDATEEHYIQAIVELDVFRCAMEVEIAKAYAFFDQILIDKYMVIKKGMQNLLFIVHPQDRRLIDAQKNLNAEKDLGIFVKQYETGPFVPNVLTFQSYYGQDVVQTFGVDLSLSNFFVSLVLDWLEKRPIEASNFDAWVDRSPIEEVYQLRGQINTGRPFNPDSVFRFFSVPVTISTFLQYLLELPESLIPFTVYETFKKLFDNSEHPEPSQIASILIQIPLINQEVLFRVLAFVKTLFDDKLYQQLSESLSIFIIRPRAPSALTMHDEHPQRLMSVLLENCHNIFACVADLNQNRESKMRSKTAVHAPTLYRPEGMLQSSISFNTSTDSSSSASSFSTNTVPNNNSNISTKNSISLGLMSPTMNNALRPLSLTMSPISESGDSNSVSGLGLSSILPINKQSTPKANKRTVSSHDSPVRRRISLGLDLSKLNNPNNEPN
;
A
#
# COMPACT_ATOMS: atom_id res chain seq x y z
N MET A 1 -12.95 -2.55 33.92
CA MET A 1 -12.76 -3.30 35.19
C MET A 1 -13.21 -2.45 36.38
N GLU A 2 -12.62 -1.26 36.52
CA GLU A 2 -12.97 -0.16 37.44
C GLU A 2 -14.45 -0.06 37.82
N ASN A 3 -15.36 0.06 36.84
CA ASN A 3 -16.81 0.22 37.07
C ASN A 3 -17.40 -0.87 37.98
N LYS A 4 -16.98 -2.13 37.81
CA LYS A 4 -17.40 -3.26 38.65
C LYS A 4 -16.77 -3.20 40.04
N GLN A 5 -15.51 -2.76 40.13
CA GLN A 5 -14.81 -2.59 41.42
C GLN A 5 -15.47 -1.49 42.26
N PHE A 6 -15.81 -0.35 41.66
CA PHE A 6 -16.50 0.73 42.36
C PHE A 6 -17.88 0.28 42.89
N ILE A 7 -18.70 -0.39 42.07
CA ILE A 7 -19.99 -0.94 42.51
C ILE A 7 -19.79 -2.01 43.60
N SER A 8 -18.79 -2.88 43.48
CA SER A 8 -18.48 -3.88 44.51
C SER A 8 -18.09 -3.26 45.86
N ILE A 9 -17.34 -2.15 45.86
CA ILE A 9 -17.02 -1.39 47.08
C ILE A 9 -18.29 -0.76 47.67
N VAL A 10 -19.15 -0.19 46.83
CA VAL A 10 -20.44 0.38 47.26
C VAL A 10 -21.36 -0.70 47.85
N ASP A 11 -21.38 -1.90 47.27
CA ASP A 11 -22.18 -3.04 47.73
C ASP A 11 -21.68 -3.60 49.06
N ALA A 12 -20.38 -3.84 49.20
CA ALA A 12 -19.77 -4.24 50.47
C ALA A 12 -20.02 -3.18 51.56
N HIS A 13 -20.03 -1.89 51.21
CA HIS A 13 -20.39 -0.85 52.16
C HIS A 13 -21.88 -0.93 52.56
N ILE A 14 -22.81 -1.05 51.61
CA ILE A 14 -24.25 -1.20 51.89
C ILE A 14 -24.50 -2.41 52.81
N GLU A 15 -23.89 -3.56 52.51
CA GLU A 15 -23.97 -4.78 53.32
C GLU A 15 -23.43 -4.54 54.74
N SER A 16 -22.26 -3.91 54.89
CA SER A 16 -21.71 -3.57 56.20
C SER A 16 -22.63 -2.65 57.04
N GLN A 17 -23.30 -1.68 56.40
CA GLN A 17 -24.23 -0.79 57.09
C GLN A 17 -25.51 -1.51 57.51
N HIS A 18 -25.99 -2.48 56.72
CA HIS A 18 -27.12 -3.33 57.12
C HIS A 18 -26.74 -4.25 58.28
N ALA A 19 -25.58 -4.90 58.24
CA ALA A 19 -25.10 -5.75 59.35
C ALA A 19 -24.95 -4.95 60.66
N ILE A 20 -24.37 -3.74 60.61
CA ILE A 20 -24.29 -2.84 61.79
C ILE A 20 -25.69 -2.43 62.28
N SER A 21 -26.62 -2.14 61.38
CA SER A 21 -28.01 -1.83 61.76
C SER A 21 -28.68 -3.00 62.47
N GLU A 22 -28.46 -4.22 62.00
CA GLU A 22 -29.05 -5.44 62.56
C GLU A 22 -28.49 -5.75 63.96
N THR A 23 -27.18 -5.60 64.18
CA THR A 23 -26.58 -5.82 65.51
C THR A 23 -27.12 -4.84 66.55
N PHE A 24 -27.28 -3.56 66.21
CA PHE A 24 -27.91 -2.58 67.10
C PHE A 24 -29.40 -2.84 67.35
N ALA A 25 -30.16 -3.22 66.32
CA ALA A 25 -31.57 -3.61 66.47
C ALA A 25 -31.73 -4.83 67.39
N ASN A 26 -30.90 -5.86 67.21
CA ASN A 26 -30.90 -7.06 68.05
C ASN A 26 -30.49 -6.77 69.51
N THR A 27 -29.58 -5.81 69.71
CA THR A 27 -29.19 -5.35 71.06
C THR A 27 -30.35 -4.66 71.78
N SER A 28 -31.06 -3.77 71.09
CA SER A 28 -32.25 -3.07 71.60
C SER A 28 -33.47 -3.99 71.81
N ASN A 29 -33.59 -5.05 71.01
CA ASN A 29 -34.66 -6.05 71.12
C ASN A 29 -34.27 -7.25 72.00
N SER A 30 -33.16 -7.18 72.74
CA SER A 30 -32.80 -8.21 73.71
C SER A 30 -33.87 -8.34 74.82
N GLN A 31 -34.09 -9.53 75.38
CA GLN A 31 -35.10 -9.72 76.42
C GLN A 31 -34.90 -8.80 77.63
N PHE A 32 -33.64 -8.50 77.97
CA PHE A 32 -33.32 -7.53 79.03
C PHE A 32 -33.85 -6.12 78.70
N ALA A 33 -33.62 -5.63 77.48
CA ALA A 33 -34.08 -4.33 77.01
C ALA A 33 -35.62 -4.26 76.86
N ILE A 34 -36.27 -5.35 76.43
CA ILE A 34 -37.73 -5.47 76.38
C ILE A 34 -38.33 -5.40 77.79
N ASN A 35 -37.78 -6.16 78.75
CA ASN A 35 -38.24 -6.11 80.15
C ASN A 35 -38.03 -4.71 80.75
N LEU A 36 -36.93 -4.03 80.42
CA LEU A 36 -36.67 -2.67 80.86
C LEU A 36 -37.67 -1.65 80.29
N LYS A 37 -38.02 -1.77 79.00
CA LYS A 37 -39.06 -0.98 78.33
C LYS A 37 -40.44 -1.20 78.96
N ASN A 38 -40.81 -2.45 79.24
CA ASN A 38 -42.11 -2.82 79.82
C ASN A 38 -42.27 -2.40 81.29
N ASN A 39 -41.19 -2.41 82.08
CA ASN A 39 -41.22 -2.01 83.50
C ASN A 39 -41.41 -0.49 83.72
N ASN A 40 -41.48 0.32 82.66
CA ASN A 40 -41.75 1.76 82.77
C ASN A 40 -43.23 2.10 83.02
N GLU A 41 -44.16 1.17 82.83
CA GLU A 41 -45.60 1.43 83.06
C GLU A 41 -46.02 1.29 84.55
N THR A 42 -45.17 0.70 85.40
CA THR A 42 -45.55 0.31 86.77
C THR A 42 -44.67 0.88 87.89
N ILE A 43 -43.53 1.50 87.58
CA ILE A 43 -42.63 2.10 88.58
C ILE A 43 -42.30 3.54 88.18
N SER A 44 -42.47 4.47 89.13
CA SER A 44 -42.18 5.90 88.98
C SER A 44 -40.72 6.18 88.61
N SER A 45 -40.51 7.31 87.94
CA SER A 45 -39.27 7.74 87.29
C SER A 45 -38.11 8.15 88.22
N GLU A 46 -37.91 7.45 89.34
CA GLU A 46 -36.96 7.85 90.41
C GLU A 46 -35.59 7.16 90.32
N SER A 47 -35.47 6.06 89.58
CA SER A 47 -34.19 5.37 89.36
C SER A 47 -33.39 6.00 88.22
N SER A 48 -32.35 6.77 88.56
CA SER A 48 -31.41 7.36 87.60
C SER A 48 -30.70 6.30 86.74
N LEU A 49 -30.46 5.10 87.28
CA LEU A 49 -29.88 3.97 86.55
C LEU A 49 -30.86 3.39 85.51
N GLN A 50 -32.14 3.19 85.87
CA GLN A 50 -33.15 2.68 84.94
C GLN A 50 -33.42 3.70 83.82
N PHE A 51 -33.49 4.99 84.16
CA PHE A 51 -33.54 6.06 83.17
C PHE A 51 -32.34 6.02 82.22
N GLY A 52 -31.11 5.94 82.75
CA GLY A 52 -29.89 5.85 81.94
C GLY A 52 -29.88 4.64 80.99
N LEU A 53 -30.23 3.45 81.49
CA LEU A 53 -30.31 2.22 80.68
C LEU A 53 -31.41 2.29 79.60
N ASN A 54 -32.55 2.93 79.88
CA ASN A 54 -33.59 3.20 78.89
C ASN A 54 -33.08 4.16 77.78
N VAL A 55 -32.33 5.20 78.15
CA VAL A 55 -31.70 6.13 77.19
C VAL A 55 -30.67 5.39 76.31
N PHE A 56 -29.83 4.53 76.87
CA PHE A 56 -28.90 3.69 76.08
C PHE A 56 -29.65 2.75 75.13
N THR A 57 -30.72 2.12 75.59
CA THR A 57 -31.55 1.23 74.75
C THR A 57 -32.19 2.00 73.58
N SER A 58 -32.75 3.18 73.86
CA SER A 58 -33.29 4.07 72.82
C SER A 58 -32.22 4.59 71.87
N ASP A 59 -30.97 4.74 72.32
CA ASP A 59 -29.87 5.11 71.44
C ASP A 59 -29.45 3.96 70.52
N PHE A 60 -29.48 2.70 70.97
CA PHE A 60 -29.28 1.56 70.07
C PHE A 60 -30.36 1.48 68.99
N ASP A 61 -31.64 1.70 69.33
CA ASP A 61 -32.71 1.85 68.33
C ASP A 61 -32.38 2.99 67.35
N ARG A 62 -31.95 4.15 67.85
CA ARG A 62 -31.60 5.33 67.05
C ARG A 62 -30.43 5.05 66.10
N GLN A 63 -29.38 4.38 66.58
CA GLN A 63 -28.20 4.01 65.79
C GLN A 63 -28.55 3.00 64.70
N ALA A 64 -29.35 1.96 65.01
CA ALA A 64 -29.86 1.02 64.01
C ALA A 64 -30.55 1.75 62.84
N HIS A 65 -31.53 2.59 63.16
CA HIS A 65 -32.26 3.38 62.15
C HIS A 65 -31.33 4.31 61.34
N GLN A 66 -30.28 4.88 61.95
CA GLN A 66 -29.31 5.70 61.23
C GLN A 66 -28.49 4.89 60.23
N HIS A 67 -28.01 3.70 60.61
CA HIS A 67 -27.24 2.81 59.73
C HIS A 67 -28.11 2.26 58.58
N ALA A 68 -29.33 1.81 58.85
CA ALA A 68 -30.29 1.40 57.80
C ALA A 68 -30.62 2.55 56.82
N ARG A 69 -30.73 3.79 57.32
CA ARG A 69 -30.92 4.99 56.48
C ARG A 69 -29.70 5.29 55.63
N LYS A 70 -28.48 5.17 56.17
CA LYS A 70 -27.22 5.32 55.39
C LYS A 70 -27.14 4.30 54.26
N ALA A 71 -27.39 3.01 54.55
CA ALA A 71 -27.39 1.93 53.56
C ALA A 71 -28.38 2.21 52.41
N SER A 72 -29.64 2.50 52.77
CA SER A 72 -30.70 2.89 51.82
C SER A 72 -30.34 4.11 50.99
N ARG A 73 -29.68 5.10 51.62
CA ARG A 73 -29.25 6.34 50.95
C ARG A 73 -28.15 6.07 49.93
N VAL A 74 -27.10 5.32 50.29
CA VAL A 74 -26.01 4.91 49.39
C VAL A 74 -26.56 4.10 48.21
N LYS A 75 -27.49 3.16 48.46
CA LYS A 75 -28.12 2.38 47.39
C LYS A 75 -28.82 3.27 46.35
N ARG A 76 -29.68 4.18 46.81
CA ARG A 76 -30.53 5.02 45.95
C ARG A 76 -29.79 6.19 45.29
N GLU A 77 -28.85 6.84 46.01
CA GLU A 77 -28.14 8.03 45.52
C GLU A 77 -26.82 7.72 44.79
N ILE A 78 -26.38 6.45 44.80
CA ILE A 78 -25.09 6.02 44.24
C ILE A 78 -25.22 4.73 43.43
N LYS A 79 -25.62 3.60 44.06
CA LYS A 79 -25.62 2.30 43.37
C LYS A 79 -26.55 2.29 42.16
N GLU A 80 -27.84 2.55 42.38
CA GLU A 80 -28.88 2.40 41.36
C GLU A 80 -28.65 3.33 40.15
N PRO A 81 -28.37 4.64 40.30
CA PRO A 81 -28.12 5.53 39.16
C PRO A 81 -26.86 5.15 38.37
N ILE A 82 -25.78 4.79 39.05
CA ILE A 82 -24.50 4.46 38.40
C ILE A 82 -24.59 3.09 37.70
N GLN A 83 -25.30 2.13 38.29
CA GLN A 83 -25.55 0.83 37.66
C GLN A 83 -26.43 0.96 36.41
N GLN A 84 -27.47 1.80 36.44
CA GLN A 84 -28.27 2.12 35.25
C GLN A 84 -27.39 2.77 34.17
N TRP A 85 -26.64 3.82 34.51
CA TRP A 85 -25.77 4.52 33.57
C TRP A 85 -24.71 3.57 32.97
N PHE A 86 -24.14 2.63 33.74
CA PHE A 86 -23.23 1.62 33.20
C PHE A 86 -23.89 0.63 32.22
N SER A 87 -25.20 0.36 32.35
CA SER A 87 -25.94 -0.45 31.37
C SER A 87 -26.13 0.31 30.06
N GLU A 88 -26.57 1.56 30.12
CA GLU A 88 -26.76 2.45 28.97
C GLU A 88 -25.43 2.73 28.24
N TYR A 89 -24.35 2.99 29.00
CA TYR A 89 -22.97 3.11 28.52
C TYR A 89 -22.52 1.88 27.73
N LYS A 90 -22.74 0.69 28.30
CA LYS A 90 -22.32 -0.58 27.68
C LYS A 90 -23.07 -0.80 26.36
N GLU A 91 -24.40 -0.63 26.36
CA GLU A 91 -25.22 -0.79 25.17
C GLU A 91 -24.79 0.19 24.07
N SER A 92 -24.55 1.46 24.42
CA SER A 92 -24.14 2.49 23.46
C SER A 92 -22.80 2.15 22.77
N ILE A 93 -21.83 1.61 23.52
CA ILE A 93 -20.55 1.15 22.96
C ILE A 93 -20.75 -0.08 22.07
N GLU A 94 -21.53 -1.07 22.50
CA GLU A 94 -21.81 -2.28 21.71
C GLU A 94 -22.52 -1.94 20.38
N GLN A 95 -23.50 -1.04 20.40
CA GLN A 95 -24.18 -0.55 19.20
C GLN A 95 -23.22 0.17 18.25
N ARG A 96 -22.41 1.14 18.75
CA ARG A 96 -21.48 1.92 17.91
C ARG A 96 -20.38 1.03 17.33
N SER A 97 -19.82 0.14 18.14
CA SER A 97 -18.82 -0.85 17.73
C SER A 97 -19.35 -1.82 16.67
N SER A 98 -20.57 -2.35 16.86
CA SER A 98 -21.22 -3.22 15.86
C SER A 98 -21.43 -2.52 14.52
N LYS A 99 -21.76 -1.21 14.52
CA LYS A 99 -21.85 -0.43 13.27
C LYS A 99 -20.50 -0.35 12.55
N LEU A 100 -19.42 -0.05 13.28
CA LEU A 100 -18.06 0.03 12.69
C LEU A 100 -17.60 -1.31 12.13
N PHE A 101 -17.80 -2.42 12.85
CA PHE A 101 -17.41 -3.75 12.35
C PHE A 101 -18.14 -4.14 11.07
N LYS A 102 -19.43 -3.81 10.93
CA LYS A 102 -20.20 -4.04 9.69
C LYS A 102 -19.68 -3.19 8.52
N LEU A 103 -19.30 -1.93 8.77
CA LEU A 103 -18.68 -1.10 7.74
C LEU A 103 -17.31 -1.66 7.31
N LEU A 104 -16.52 -2.17 8.25
CA LEU A 104 -15.22 -2.78 7.95
C LEU A 104 -15.35 -4.09 7.16
N GLU A 105 -16.31 -4.95 7.50
CA GLU A 105 -16.62 -6.17 6.75
C GLU A 105 -17.05 -5.84 5.31
N GLU A 106 -17.91 -4.83 5.14
CA GLU A 106 -18.37 -4.36 3.83
C GLU A 106 -17.22 -3.74 2.99
N TYR A 107 -16.34 -2.95 3.61
CA TYR A 107 -15.13 -2.45 2.96
C TYR A 107 -14.25 -3.60 2.47
N GLN A 108 -13.98 -4.61 3.32
CA GLN A 108 -13.21 -5.80 2.94
C GLN A 108 -13.86 -6.55 1.77
N ARG A 109 -15.20 -6.69 1.76
CA ARG A 109 -15.97 -7.27 0.66
C ARG A 109 -15.76 -6.50 -0.65
N LEU A 110 -15.82 -5.18 -0.61
CA LEU A 110 -15.61 -4.31 -1.78
C LEU A 110 -14.16 -4.38 -2.30
N VAL A 111 -13.16 -4.43 -1.42
CA VAL A 111 -11.74 -4.66 -1.79
C VAL A 111 -11.59 -5.95 -2.60
N GLN A 112 -12.17 -7.06 -2.13
CA GLN A 112 -12.10 -8.34 -2.86
C GLN A 112 -12.82 -8.28 -4.23
N GLN A 113 -13.90 -7.50 -4.35
CA GLN A 113 -14.58 -7.31 -5.63
C GLN A 113 -13.78 -6.45 -6.61
N ALA A 114 -13.11 -5.39 -6.14
CA ALA A 114 -12.21 -4.58 -6.97
C ALA A 114 -11.02 -5.43 -7.48
N LEU A 115 -10.40 -6.24 -6.61
CA LEU A 115 -9.33 -7.17 -6.99
C LEU A 115 -9.81 -8.23 -8.00
N LYS A 116 -11.03 -8.76 -7.84
CA LYS A 116 -11.62 -9.68 -8.82
C LYS A 116 -11.84 -9.01 -10.18
N LYS A 117 -12.36 -7.77 -10.20
CA LYS A 117 -12.56 -6.99 -11.43
C LYS A 117 -11.23 -6.65 -12.12
N LYS A 118 -10.20 -6.27 -11.36
CA LYS A 118 -8.81 -6.10 -11.87
C LYS A 118 -8.33 -7.37 -12.59
N ASN A 119 -8.46 -8.54 -11.96
CA ASN A 119 -8.03 -9.80 -12.55
C ASN A 119 -8.80 -10.14 -13.85
N ILE A 120 -10.09 -9.81 -13.92
CA ILE A 120 -10.90 -9.98 -15.14
C ILE A 120 -10.41 -9.04 -16.25
N TYR A 121 -10.20 -7.76 -15.95
CA TYR A 121 -9.64 -6.77 -16.89
C TYR A 121 -8.26 -7.19 -17.42
N TYR A 122 -7.35 -7.66 -16.56
CA TYR A 122 -6.02 -8.13 -16.96
C TYR A 122 -6.09 -9.39 -17.84
N GLN A 123 -7.04 -10.29 -17.59
CA GLN A 123 -7.30 -11.43 -18.47
C GLN A 123 -7.93 -11.01 -19.82
N SER A 124 -8.78 -9.98 -19.82
CA SER A 124 -9.38 -9.41 -21.04
C SER A 124 -8.29 -8.80 -21.93
N CYS A 125 -7.41 -7.98 -21.35
CA CYS A 125 -6.26 -7.37 -22.06
C CYS A 125 -5.35 -8.44 -22.69
N ARG A 126 -4.94 -9.46 -21.93
CA ARG A 126 -4.14 -10.59 -22.44
C ARG A 126 -4.82 -11.30 -23.62
N ARG A 127 -6.14 -11.54 -23.54
CA ARG A 127 -6.92 -12.15 -24.64
C ARG A 127 -7.01 -11.24 -25.87
N SER A 128 -7.13 -9.93 -25.68
CA SER A 128 -7.09 -8.97 -26.79
C SER A 128 -5.71 -8.95 -27.47
N GLU A 129 -4.62 -9.02 -26.71
CA GLU A 129 -3.27 -9.19 -27.28
C GLU A 129 -3.13 -10.51 -28.04
N ASP A 130 -3.52 -11.64 -27.45
CA ASP A 130 -3.48 -12.95 -28.12
C ASP A 130 -4.32 -12.97 -29.40
N ALA A 131 -5.47 -12.29 -29.43
CA ALA A 131 -6.30 -12.15 -30.63
C ALA A 131 -5.65 -11.26 -31.71
N LYS A 132 -4.93 -10.21 -31.31
CA LYS A 132 -4.15 -9.34 -32.23
C LYS A 132 -2.94 -10.09 -32.82
N VAL A 133 -2.25 -10.90 -32.02
CA VAL A 133 -1.10 -11.74 -32.45
C VAL A 133 -1.54 -12.98 -33.23
N GLY A 134 -2.76 -13.46 -32.99
CA GLY A 134 -3.38 -14.58 -33.71
C GLY A 134 -3.79 -14.27 -35.16
N GLY A 135 -3.79 -12.99 -35.56
CA GLY A 135 -3.80 -12.61 -36.97
C GLY A 135 -2.51 -13.09 -37.64
N SER A 136 -2.61 -13.86 -38.72
CA SER A 136 -1.46 -14.58 -39.26
C SER A 136 -0.38 -13.60 -39.75
N PRO A 137 0.93 -13.95 -39.67
CA PRO A 137 1.96 -13.24 -40.45
C PRO A 137 1.60 -13.17 -41.94
N LYS A 138 0.82 -14.14 -42.44
CA LYS A 138 0.23 -14.10 -43.79
C LYS A 138 -0.72 -12.92 -43.99
N ASP A 139 -1.48 -12.49 -43.00
CA ASP A 139 -2.41 -11.36 -43.13
C ASP A 139 -1.66 -10.03 -43.14
N SER A 140 -0.56 -9.91 -42.37
CA SER A 140 0.37 -8.78 -42.51
C SER A 140 1.05 -8.78 -43.88
N ILE A 141 1.55 -9.93 -44.34
CA ILE A 141 2.16 -10.07 -45.68
C ILE A 141 1.14 -9.79 -46.79
N ILE A 142 -0.12 -10.24 -46.67
CA ILE A 142 -1.21 -9.98 -47.62
C ILE A 142 -1.58 -8.48 -47.60
N LYS A 143 -1.55 -7.82 -46.45
CA LYS A 143 -1.76 -6.37 -46.34
C LYS A 143 -0.61 -5.61 -47.01
N THR A 144 0.64 -5.97 -46.75
CA THR A 144 1.81 -5.37 -47.42
C THR A 144 1.80 -5.63 -48.93
N ILE A 145 1.42 -6.83 -49.39
CA ILE A 145 1.26 -7.17 -50.81
C ILE A 145 0.11 -6.38 -51.43
N ARG A 146 -0.98 -6.12 -50.71
CA ARG A 146 -2.09 -5.28 -51.16
C ARG A 146 -1.66 -3.82 -51.28
N ASP A 147 -1.05 -3.24 -50.25
CA ASP A 147 -0.49 -1.88 -50.29
C ASP A 147 0.58 -1.71 -51.39
N LEU A 148 1.41 -2.73 -51.65
CA LEU A 148 2.37 -2.73 -52.75
C LEU A 148 1.70 -2.84 -54.11
N ARG A 149 0.63 -3.65 -54.24
CA ARG A 149 -0.16 -3.76 -55.47
C ARG A 149 -0.95 -2.49 -55.77
N ASP A 150 -1.53 -1.85 -54.76
CA ASP A 150 -2.27 -0.61 -54.93
C ASP A 150 -1.32 0.55 -55.28
N LYS A 151 -0.09 0.56 -54.74
CA LYS A 151 0.99 1.46 -55.18
C LYS A 151 1.48 1.16 -56.60
N LEU A 152 1.54 -0.11 -57.01
CA LEU A 152 1.92 -0.51 -58.37
C LEU A 152 0.84 -0.07 -59.38
N ASN A 153 -0.42 -0.34 -59.09
CA ASN A 153 -1.56 0.09 -59.91
C ASN A 153 -1.63 1.62 -60.03
N ALA A 154 -1.40 2.35 -58.92
CA ALA A 154 -1.30 3.81 -58.93
C ALA A 154 -0.07 4.34 -59.72
N SER A 155 0.96 3.53 -59.93
CA SER A 155 2.09 3.86 -60.82
C SER A 155 1.80 3.52 -62.29
N GLU A 156 0.98 2.50 -62.57
CA GLU A 156 0.56 2.14 -63.94
C GLU A 156 -0.49 3.11 -64.51
N GLU A 157 -1.42 3.63 -63.68
CA GLU A 157 -2.35 4.69 -64.09
C GLU A 157 -1.67 6.03 -64.41
N ASN A 158 -0.41 6.22 -64.02
CA ASN A 158 0.38 7.42 -64.38
C ASN A 158 1.23 7.27 -65.65
N ILE A 159 1.23 6.10 -66.31
CA ILE A 159 2.00 5.86 -67.56
C ILE A 159 1.11 5.88 -68.80
N SER A 160 -0.21 5.77 -68.66
CA SER A 160 -1.20 5.76 -69.75
C SER A 160 -1.55 7.14 -70.34
N SER A 161 -0.72 8.17 -70.11
CA SER A 161 -0.95 9.55 -70.59
C SER A 161 0.26 10.18 -71.32
N SER A 162 0.95 9.42 -72.17
CA SER A 162 1.79 10.02 -73.23
C SER A 162 2.03 9.12 -74.46
N ALA A 163 2.29 9.79 -75.59
CA ALA A 163 2.72 9.24 -76.90
C ALA A 163 1.66 8.47 -77.73
N ASN A 164 0.89 9.23 -78.51
CA ASN A 164 0.33 8.80 -79.80
C ASN A 164 1.26 9.26 -80.95
N SER A 165 1.19 8.57 -82.10
CA SER A 165 1.78 8.88 -83.43
C SER A 165 3.31 8.68 -83.61
N ILE A 166 3.84 7.78 -84.47
CA ILE A 166 3.91 7.66 -85.97
C ILE A 166 5.44 7.67 -86.33
N ASP A 167 6.07 6.87 -87.22
CA ASP A 167 5.68 5.68 -88.03
C ASP A 167 6.93 4.88 -88.53
N THR A 168 6.69 3.64 -89.01
CA THR A 168 7.43 2.80 -90.01
C THR A 168 8.98 2.65 -90.08
N CYS A 169 9.50 1.39 -90.06
CA CYS A 169 9.92 0.61 -91.27
C CYS A 169 10.74 -0.70 -91.04
N THR A 170 10.26 -1.81 -91.64
CA THR A 170 10.98 -2.93 -92.34
C THR A 170 12.15 -3.75 -91.73
N SER A 171 11.84 -5.02 -91.43
CA SER A 171 12.53 -6.29 -91.86
C SER A 171 14.05 -6.53 -91.73
N ASN A 172 14.45 -7.65 -91.07
CA ASN A 172 14.95 -8.89 -91.73
C ASN A 172 15.39 -10.01 -90.75
N THR A 173 15.22 -11.26 -91.19
CA THR A 173 15.79 -12.51 -90.61
C THR A 173 17.09 -12.89 -91.39
N PRO A 174 17.98 -13.80 -90.91
CA PRO A 174 17.75 -15.24 -91.10
C PRO A 174 18.30 -16.24 -90.04
N THR A 175 17.73 -17.44 -90.18
CA THR A 175 17.86 -18.75 -89.52
C THR A 175 19.20 -19.51 -89.71
N LEU A 176 19.41 -20.58 -88.92
CA LEU A 176 19.90 -21.96 -89.25
C LEU A 176 20.66 -22.55 -88.02
N SER A 177 20.18 -23.51 -87.20
CA SER A 177 19.78 -24.91 -87.41
C SER A 177 20.94 -25.94 -87.49
N ASN A 178 20.97 -26.94 -86.59
CA ASN A 178 20.96 -28.38 -86.93
C ASN A 178 20.96 -29.28 -85.67
N ASP A 179 20.41 -30.48 -85.86
CA ASP A 179 20.11 -31.57 -84.90
C ASP A 179 20.30 -32.91 -85.68
N PRO A 180 19.90 -34.11 -85.21
CA PRO A 180 20.32 -34.93 -84.06
C PRO A 180 20.94 -36.29 -84.50
N GLN A 181 21.36 -37.16 -83.55
CA GLN A 181 21.07 -38.62 -83.63
C GLN A 181 21.30 -39.37 -82.29
N ALA A 182 20.67 -40.55 -82.15
CA ALA A 182 20.43 -41.23 -80.86
C ALA A 182 20.94 -42.68 -80.80
N LYS A 183 21.18 -43.21 -79.58
CA LYS A 183 20.87 -44.61 -79.18
C LYS A 183 21.07 -44.89 -77.67
N ARG A 184 20.29 -45.86 -77.17
CA ARG A 184 20.31 -46.53 -75.85
C ARG A 184 20.23 -48.05 -76.17
N PRO A 185 20.97 -48.98 -75.49
CA PRO A 185 20.42 -49.59 -74.26
C PRO A 185 21.38 -50.13 -73.17
N GLU A 186 20.80 -50.19 -71.96
CA GLU A 186 20.90 -51.23 -70.91
C GLU A 186 22.13 -51.52 -70.00
N SER A 187 21.79 -51.63 -68.70
CA SER A 187 22.25 -52.62 -67.70
C SER A 187 23.71 -52.65 -67.20
N SER A 188 23.95 -52.17 -65.97
CA SER A 188 23.89 -53.05 -64.77
C SER A 188 24.42 -52.41 -63.45
N ARG A 189 23.57 -52.50 -62.41
CA ARG A 189 23.86 -52.84 -61.00
C ARG A 189 25.25 -52.54 -60.39
N ALA A 190 25.32 -51.51 -59.54
CA ALA A 190 26.27 -51.43 -58.42
C ALA A 190 25.51 -51.48 -57.07
N LYS A 191 26.09 -52.16 -56.06
CA LYS A 191 25.58 -52.24 -54.68
C LYS A 191 26.48 -51.42 -53.75
N SER A 192 25.91 -50.94 -52.64
CA SER A 192 26.56 -50.64 -51.34
C SER A 192 27.74 -49.63 -51.34
N SER A 193 27.85 -48.69 -50.40
CA SER A 193 27.41 -48.75 -49.00
C SER A 193 27.00 -47.38 -48.44
N LEU A 194 26.39 -47.42 -47.27
CA LEU A 194 25.68 -46.35 -46.58
C LEU A 194 26.64 -45.46 -45.75
N SER A 195 26.39 -44.15 -45.70
CA SER A 195 26.54 -43.38 -44.45
C SER A 195 25.51 -42.26 -44.42
N ASN A 196 24.79 -42.15 -43.31
CA ASN A 196 23.67 -41.22 -43.16
C ASN A 196 24.20 -39.81 -42.88
N THR A 197 23.64 -38.78 -43.54
CA THR A 197 23.86 -37.38 -43.14
C THR A 197 22.61 -36.88 -42.41
N SER A 198 22.79 -36.41 -41.17
CA SER A 198 21.71 -36.20 -40.20
C SER A 198 20.62 -35.21 -40.62
N GLU A 199 19.39 -35.52 -40.23
CA GLU A 199 18.26 -34.59 -40.31
C GLU A 199 18.53 -33.35 -39.43
N ARG A 200 18.37 -32.14 -39.97
CA ARG A 200 18.48 -30.91 -39.17
C ARG A 200 17.31 -30.82 -38.19
N THR A 201 17.59 -30.99 -36.91
CA THR A 201 16.65 -30.73 -35.81
C THR A 201 16.25 -29.24 -35.80
N LYS A 202 14.95 -28.97 -35.98
CA LYS A 202 14.40 -27.61 -35.90
C LYS A 202 13.88 -27.36 -34.49
N ILE A 203 14.40 -26.33 -33.83
CA ILE A 203 14.03 -25.97 -32.46
C ILE A 203 12.83 -25.02 -32.52
N ASN A 204 11.72 -25.37 -31.84
CA ASN A 204 10.54 -24.51 -31.77
C ASN A 204 10.63 -23.54 -30.58
N ILE A 205 10.58 -22.24 -30.85
CA ILE A 205 10.53 -21.18 -29.85
C ILE A 205 9.39 -20.22 -30.21
N ALA A 206 8.46 -20.04 -29.27
CA ALA A 206 7.25 -19.22 -29.44
C ALA A 206 6.42 -19.51 -30.72
N GLY A 207 6.46 -20.74 -31.23
CA GLY A 207 5.76 -21.14 -32.46
C GLY A 207 6.54 -20.93 -33.75
N LEU A 208 7.75 -20.36 -33.70
CA LEU A 208 8.68 -20.28 -34.83
C LEU A 208 9.72 -21.40 -34.74
N PHE A 209 10.09 -21.95 -35.90
CA PHE A 209 11.09 -23.00 -36.01
C PHE A 209 12.44 -22.41 -36.43
N TYR A 210 13.42 -22.44 -35.55
CA TYR A 210 14.78 -22.00 -35.80
C TYR A 210 15.68 -23.21 -36.09
N THR A 211 16.65 -23.05 -36.98
CA THR A 211 17.86 -23.86 -36.95
C THR A 211 18.74 -23.43 -35.78
N GLU A 212 19.59 -24.33 -35.29
CA GLU A 212 20.50 -24.08 -34.16
C GLU A 212 21.37 -22.83 -34.38
N SER A 213 21.80 -22.59 -35.62
CA SER A 213 22.65 -21.46 -35.98
C SER A 213 21.89 -20.12 -36.02
N GLU A 214 20.66 -20.11 -36.56
CA GLU A 214 19.78 -18.92 -36.50
C GLU A 214 19.43 -18.56 -35.05
N LEU A 215 19.21 -19.58 -34.21
CA LEU A 215 18.96 -19.39 -32.79
C LEU A 215 20.19 -18.82 -32.07
N GLY A 216 21.38 -19.36 -32.32
CA GLY A 216 22.63 -18.87 -31.71
C GLY A 216 22.88 -17.38 -32.01
N VAL A 217 22.68 -16.96 -33.26
CA VAL A 217 22.77 -15.53 -33.66
C VAL A 217 21.74 -14.66 -32.94
N LEU A 218 20.50 -15.12 -32.80
CA LEU A 218 19.44 -14.39 -32.10
C LEU A 218 19.74 -14.27 -30.59
N LEU A 219 20.14 -15.37 -29.94
CA LEU A 219 20.47 -15.39 -28.51
C LEU A 219 21.72 -14.55 -28.22
N GLY A 220 22.73 -14.54 -29.10
CA GLY A 220 23.89 -13.67 -28.98
C GLY A 220 23.54 -12.17 -29.03
N LYS A 221 22.62 -11.77 -29.93
CA LYS A 221 22.10 -10.38 -29.99
C LYS A 221 21.33 -10.01 -28.72
N ILE A 222 20.46 -10.90 -28.23
CA ILE A 222 19.69 -10.68 -27.01
C ILE A 222 20.63 -10.53 -25.81
N LEU A 223 21.64 -11.40 -25.68
CA LEU A 223 22.64 -11.40 -24.61
C LEU A 223 23.45 -10.10 -24.55
N GLY A 224 23.80 -9.53 -25.71
CA GLY A 224 24.53 -8.25 -25.79
C GLY A 224 23.77 -7.04 -25.24
N ASP A 225 22.43 -7.11 -25.18
CA ASP A 225 21.57 -6.08 -24.59
C ASP A 225 21.26 -6.31 -23.10
N LEU A 226 21.69 -7.43 -22.49
CA LEU A 226 21.38 -7.76 -21.09
C LEU A 226 22.52 -7.35 -20.15
N SER A 227 22.24 -6.42 -19.23
CA SER A 227 23.12 -6.20 -18.08
C SER A 227 22.95 -7.31 -17.05
N LEU A 228 23.83 -8.32 -17.10
CA LEU A 228 23.84 -9.44 -16.16
C LEU A 228 24.37 -9.01 -14.78
N TYR A 229 23.82 -9.59 -13.72
CA TYR A 229 24.23 -9.33 -12.33
C TYR A 229 24.18 -10.59 -11.46
N GLU A 230 24.76 -10.51 -10.26
CA GLU A 230 24.61 -11.52 -9.21
C GLU A 230 23.29 -11.27 -8.46
N TYR A 231 22.47 -12.31 -8.31
CA TYR A 231 21.22 -12.26 -7.54
C TYR A 231 21.23 -13.27 -6.40
N LYS A 232 21.03 -12.79 -5.18
CA LYS A 232 21.08 -13.59 -3.95
C LYS A 232 19.68 -13.86 -3.41
N VAL A 233 19.25 -15.12 -3.48
CA VAL A 233 17.97 -15.55 -2.92
C VAL A 233 18.13 -15.86 -1.41
N PRO A 234 17.26 -15.36 -0.52
CA PRO A 234 17.31 -15.70 0.90
C PRO A 234 17.28 -17.22 1.14
N PHE A 235 18.15 -17.70 2.04
CA PHE A 235 18.34 -19.12 2.39
C PHE A 235 18.81 -20.05 1.25
N LEU A 236 19.17 -19.50 0.09
CA LEU A 236 19.70 -20.22 -1.08
C LEU A 236 21.07 -19.65 -1.49
N LYS A 237 21.71 -20.29 -2.47
CA LYS A 237 23.00 -19.83 -3.04
C LYS A 237 22.81 -18.50 -3.77
N SER A 238 23.88 -17.71 -3.89
CA SER A 238 23.96 -16.66 -4.91
C SER A 238 23.93 -17.28 -6.31
N TYR A 239 23.26 -16.60 -7.24
CA TYR A 239 23.20 -16.95 -8.66
C TYR A 239 23.86 -15.86 -9.48
N GLU A 240 24.95 -16.21 -10.17
CA GLU A 240 25.61 -15.34 -11.16
C GLU A 240 24.93 -15.44 -12.53
N ASN A 241 25.20 -14.48 -13.42
CA ASN A 241 24.63 -14.41 -14.77
C ASN A 241 23.09 -14.36 -14.78
N VAL A 242 22.52 -13.56 -13.89
CA VAL A 242 21.07 -13.37 -13.76
C VAL A 242 20.63 -12.09 -14.47
N ALA A 243 19.46 -12.15 -15.12
CA ALA A 243 18.74 -11.01 -15.67
C ALA A 243 17.26 -11.03 -15.24
N SER A 244 16.57 -9.89 -15.32
CA SER A 244 15.14 -9.82 -15.03
C SER A 244 14.27 -10.21 -16.24
N GLY A 245 13.08 -10.76 -15.98
CA GLY A 245 12.11 -11.14 -17.01
C GLY A 245 11.55 -9.95 -17.80
N SER A 246 11.59 -8.74 -17.23
CA SER A 246 11.30 -7.51 -17.97
C SER A 246 12.38 -7.19 -19.00
N MET A 247 13.66 -7.30 -18.64
CA MET A 247 14.78 -7.02 -19.55
C MET A 247 14.90 -8.05 -20.68
N ILE A 248 14.80 -9.34 -20.35
CA ILE A 248 14.85 -10.44 -21.33
C ILE A 248 13.74 -10.25 -22.38
N ALA A 249 12.53 -9.92 -21.94
CA ALA A 249 11.41 -9.64 -22.84
C ALA A 249 11.58 -8.35 -23.66
N THR A 250 12.10 -7.27 -23.08
CA THR A 250 12.34 -6.02 -23.82
C THR A 250 13.43 -6.20 -24.89
N SER A 251 14.51 -6.91 -24.57
CA SER A 251 15.55 -7.29 -25.53
C SER A 251 14.99 -8.23 -26.62
N ALA A 252 14.19 -9.23 -26.23
CA ALA A 252 13.51 -10.12 -27.18
C ALA A 252 12.59 -9.34 -28.14
N ARG A 253 11.74 -8.42 -27.65
CA ARG A 253 10.85 -7.59 -28.48
C ARG A 253 11.64 -6.76 -29.51
N LYS A 254 12.75 -6.15 -29.08
CA LYS A 254 13.67 -5.37 -29.92
C LYS A 254 14.29 -6.20 -31.06
N HIS A 255 14.80 -7.40 -30.78
CA HIS A 255 15.48 -8.24 -31.79
C HIS A 255 14.54 -9.10 -32.63
N LEU A 256 13.36 -9.46 -32.12
CA LEU A 256 12.33 -10.23 -32.83
C LEU A 256 11.39 -9.35 -33.67
N GLN A 257 11.56 -8.01 -33.64
CA GLN A 257 10.70 -7.04 -34.33
C GLN A 257 9.20 -7.24 -34.01
N ASN A 258 8.89 -7.57 -32.75
CA ASN A 258 7.54 -7.88 -32.30
C ASN A 258 7.26 -7.18 -30.97
N ASP A 259 6.37 -6.20 -30.99
CA ASP A 259 6.05 -5.39 -29.81
C ASP A 259 5.12 -6.09 -28.81
N SER A 260 4.62 -7.30 -29.07
CA SER A 260 3.70 -8.01 -28.17
C SER A 260 4.39 -8.54 -26.90
N PHE A 261 3.83 -8.19 -25.74
CA PHE A 261 4.21 -8.77 -24.46
C PHE A 261 3.84 -10.26 -24.37
N ALA A 262 2.65 -10.65 -24.84
CA ALA A 262 2.25 -12.06 -24.93
C ALA A 262 3.21 -12.93 -25.77
N TYR A 263 3.79 -12.38 -26.85
CA TYR A 263 4.82 -13.08 -27.63
C TYR A 263 6.15 -13.21 -26.86
N ALA A 264 6.56 -12.14 -26.16
CA ALA A 264 7.76 -12.16 -25.33
C ALA A 264 7.65 -13.10 -24.12
N GLU A 265 6.46 -13.23 -23.49
CA GLU A 265 6.20 -14.20 -22.43
C GLU A 265 6.29 -15.65 -22.97
N LYS A 266 5.76 -15.91 -24.18
CA LYS A 266 5.90 -17.21 -24.86
C LYS A 266 7.35 -17.52 -25.26
N PHE A 267 8.10 -16.52 -25.72
CA PHE A 267 9.52 -16.64 -26.05
C PHE A 267 10.34 -17.00 -24.81
N GLY A 268 10.20 -16.24 -23.72
CA GLY A 268 10.83 -16.53 -22.43
C GLY A 268 10.45 -17.90 -21.88
N GLN A 269 9.17 -18.29 -21.99
CA GLN A 269 8.70 -19.63 -21.61
C GLN A 269 9.35 -20.74 -22.44
N SER A 270 9.49 -20.56 -23.76
CA SER A 270 10.21 -21.52 -24.61
C SER A 270 11.68 -21.65 -24.21
N LEU A 271 12.35 -20.56 -23.83
CA LEU A 271 13.73 -20.62 -23.34
C LEU A 271 13.86 -21.31 -21.97
N VAL A 272 12.88 -21.15 -21.08
CA VAL A 272 12.80 -21.92 -19.82
C VAL A 272 12.56 -23.41 -20.10
N ASN A 273 11.64 -23.74 -21.00
CA ASN A 273 11.30 -25.13 -21.36
C ASN A 273 12.43 -25.87 -22.10
N LEU A 274 13.40 -25.16 -22.65
CA LEU A 274 14.56 -25.70 -23.38
C LEU A 274 15.86 -25.64 -22.55
N ASP A 275 15.77 -25.33 -21.26
CA ASP A 275 16.88 -25.18 -20.30
C ASP A 275 17.92 -24.12 -20.69
N TYR A 276 17.52 -23.11 -21.48
CA TYR A 276 18.36 -21.94 -21.77
C TYR A 276 18.28 -20.89 -20.65
N LEU A 277 17.15 -20.83 -19.94
CA LEU A 277 16.92 -19.96 -18.78
C LEU A 277 16.40 -20.77 -17.59
N LYS A 278 16.92 -20.50 -16.39
CA LYS A 278 16.47 -21.13 -15.16
C LYS A 278 15.79 -20.10 -14.24
N PRO A 279 14.54 -20.30 -13.81
CA PRO A 279 13.89 -19.42 -12.83
C PRO A 279 14.65 -19.40 -11.49
N VAL A 280 14.84 -18.21 -10.91
CA VAL A 280 15.56 -18.01 -9.66
C VAL A 280 14.63 -17.41 -8.60
N GLY A 281 14.42 -18.13 -7.49
CA GLY A 281 13.54 -17.72 -6.40
C GLY A 281 12.03 -17.89 -6.67
N GLN A 282 11.65 -18.46 -7.82
CA GLN A 282 10.26 -18.76 -8.17
C GLN A 282 9.92 -20.24 -7.90
N MET A 283 8.71 -20.52 -7.40
CA MET A 283 8.19 -21.88 -7.20
C MET A 283 7.57 -22.52 -8.45
N SER A 284 7.57 -21.82 -9.58
CA SER A 284 6.98 -22.27 -10.83
C SER A 284 7.99 -22.19 -11.96
N ASN A 285 7.99 -23.17 -12.86
CA ASN A 285 8.75 -23.12 -14.11
C ASN A 285 8.08 -22.21 -15.16
N LYS A 286 7.17 -21.32 -14.75
CA LYS A 286 6.53 -20.35 -15.63
C LYS A 286 7.39 -19.10 -15.77
N TYR A 287 7.65 -18.68 -17.00
CA TYR A 287 8.24 -17.38 -17.29
C TYR A 287 7.25 -16.24 -17.02
N GLU A 288 7.72 -15.16 -16.42
CA GLU A 288 6.94 -13.98 -16.06
C GLU A 288 7.62 -12.70 -16.57
N HIS A 289 6.88 -11.87 -17.29
CA HIS A 289 7.33 -10.55 -17.70
C HIS A 289 7.25 -9.56 -16.53
N SER A 290 8.24 -9.59 -15.64
CA SER A 290 8.29 -8.76 -14.44
C SER A 290 9.73 -8.36 -14.09
N HIS A 291 9.90 -7.17 -13.49
CA HIS A 291 11.18 -6.75 -12.93
C HIS A 291 11.58 -7.58 -11.70
N ASN A 292 10.60 -8.13 -10.97
CA ASN A 292 10.78 -8.95 -9.78
C ASN A 292 10.94 -10.46 -10.10
N ALA A 293 10.85 -10.83 -11.38
CA ALA A 293 11.09 -12.18 -11.86
C ALA A 293 12.54 -12.26 -12.37
N HIS A 294 13.32 -13.21 -11.84
CA HIS A 294 14.75 -13.31 -12.12
C HIS A 294 15.08 -14.67 -12.74
N TYR A 295 15.90 -14.66 -13.79
CA TYR A 295 16.27 -15.84 -14.56
C TYR A 295 17.80 -15.92 -14.71
N GLN A 296 18.37 -17.06 -14.33
CA GLN A 296 19.78 -17.36 -14.55
C GLN A 296 19.96 -17.90 -15.97
N ILE A 297 20.84 -17.27 -16.73
CA ILE A 297 21.24 -17.74 -18.05
C ILE A 297 22.10 -19.00 -17.88
N GLN A 298 21.71 -20.11 -18.52
CA GLN A 298 22.42 -21.39 -18.40
C GLN A 298 23.58 -21.49 -19.40
N GLU A 299 24.54 -22.37 -19.13
CA GLU A 299 25.75 -22.58 -19.95
C GLU A 299 25.42 -22.85 -21.43
N LYS A 300 24.43 -23.70 -21.67
CA LYS A 300 23.83 -24.01 -22.99
C LYS A 300 23.44 -22.76 -23.82
N TYR A 301 23.03 -21.66 -23.16
CA TYR A 301 22.73 -20.38 -23.82
C TYR A 301 24.03 -19.70 -24.29
N PHE A 302 25.06 -19.70 -23.43
CA PHE A 302 26.38 -19.15 -23.77
C PHE A 302 27.07 -19.97 -24.86
N ASP A 303 26.92 -21.29 -24.87
CA ASP A 303 27.57 -22.15 -25.87
C ASP A 303 26.99 -21.93 -27.27
N ILE A 304 25.66 -22.01 -27.41
CA ILE A 304 24.99 -21.78 -28.70
C ILE A 304 25.16 -20.34 -29.19
N SER A 305 25.21 -19.35 -28.29
CA SER A 305 25.48 -17.96 -28.70
C SER A 305 26.94 -17.77 -29.12
N LYS A 306 27.93 -18.25 -28.36
CA LYS A 306 29.36 -18.15 -28.73
C LYS A 306 29.70 -18.91 -30.01
N ALA A 307 29.05 -20.06 -30.27
CA ALA A 307 29.30 -20.86 -31.47
C ALA A 307 28.94 -20.11 -32.77
N TYR A 308 27.91 -19.25 -32.74
CA TYR A 308 27.35 -18.63 -33.94
C TYR A 308 27.35 -17.08 -33.95
N TYR A 309 27.62 -16.43 -32.82
CA TYR A 309 27.64 -14.97 -32.68
C TYR A 309 29.01 -14.45 -32.18
N ASN A 310 29.64 -13.63 -33.01
CA ASN A 310 30.99 -13.09 -32.86
C ASN A 310 31.01 -11.57 -32.56
N GLY A 311 29.90 -10.99 -32.11
CA GLY A 311 29.80 -9.60 -31.66
C GLY A 311 29.66 -8.54 -32.76
N THR A 312 30.03 -8.84 -34.01
CA THR A 312 29.89 -7.91 -35.17
C THR A 312 28.57 -8.10 -35.94
N GLY A 313 27.82 -9.16 -35.65
CA GLY A 313 26.51 -9.42 -36.25
C GLY A 313 26.54 -10.25 -37.55
N GLU A 314 27.72 -10.73 -37.98
CA GLU A 314 27.88 -11.62 -39.13
C GLU A 314 27.93 -13.10 -38.74
N PHE A 315 27.55 -13.97 -39.69
CA PHE A 315 27.41 -15.41 -39.48
C PHE A 315 28.77 -16.11 -39.37
N SER A 316 29.05 -16.71 -38.22
CA SER A 316 30.29 -17.46 -37.95
C SER A 316 30.15 -18.94 -38.38
N PHE A 317 30.99 -19.40 -39.33
CA PHE A 317 31.10 -20.82 -39.67
C PHE A 317 32.40 -21.40 -39.11
N TYR A 318 32.31 -22.04 -37.94
CA TYR A 318 33.37 -22.90 -37.41
C TYR A 318 32.81 -24.29 -37.10
N SER A 319 33.09 -25.26 -37.99
CA SER A 319 33.01 -26.67 -37.61
C SER A 319 34.17 -26.98 -36.66
N SER A 320 33.85 -27.33 -35.42
CA SER A 320 34.83 -27.87 -34.47
C SER A 320 34.51 -29.34 -34.19
N SER A 321 35.33 -30.22 -34.74
CA SER A 321 35.50 -31.59 -34.27
C SER A 321 36.09 -31.60 -32.86
N SER A 322 35.51 -32.36 -31.94
CA SER A 322 36.14 -32.68 -30.65
C SER A 322 36.29 -34.18 -30.49
N SER A 323 37.52 -34.61 -30.21
CA SER A 323 37.94 -35.97 -29.90
C SER A 323 37.32 -36.48 -28.59
N ALA A 324 37.19 -37.81 -28.49
CA ALA A 324 36.80 -38.50 -27.27
C ALA A 324 38.00 -38.73 -26.34
N GLU A 325 37.75 -38.61 -25.03
CA GLU A 325 38.25 -39.47 -23.94
C GLU A 325 37.17 -39.40 -22.83
N ASP A 326 37.08 -40.29 -21.84
CA ASP A 326 36.83 -41.74 -21.76
C ASP A 326 36.54 -42.00 -20.25
N ASP A 327 36.04 -43.19 -19.88
CA ASP A 327 35.84 -43.69 -18.50
C ASP A 327 34.84 -42.93 -17.56
N SER A 328 34.06 -43.59 -16.69
CA SER A 328 33.80 -45.04 -16.48
C SER A 328 32.55 -45.26 -15.58
N ASP A 329 31.86 -46.39 -15.77
CA ASP A 329 31.23 -47.23 -14.70
C ASP A 329 30.04 -46.71 -13.83
N VAL A 330 29.04 -47.49 -13.37
CA VAL A 330 28.63 -48.91 -13.63
C VAL A 330 27.20 -49.19 -13.08
N SER A 331 26.59 -50.34 -13.45
CA SER A 331 25.44 -51.06 -12.83
C SER A 331 23.97 -50.81 -13.28
N ASN A 332 23.46 -51.73 -14.11
CA ASN A 332 22.49 -52.80 -13.77
C ASN A 332 21.16 -52.41 -13.04
N ASN A 333 19.95 -52.80 -13.48
CA ASN A 333 19.52 -54.20 -13.71
C ASN A 333 18.08 -54.39 -14.30
N LEU A 334 17.86 -55.58 -14.90
CA LEU A 334 16.61 -56.36 -15.12
C LEU A 334 15.42 -55.81 -15.98
N GLU A 335 15.43 -56.23 -17.24
CA GLU A 335 14.53 -57.23 -17.90
C GLU A 335 12.99 -57.27 -17.71
N ALA A 336 12.33 -57.64 -18.81
CA ALA A 336 10.88 -57.72 -19.03
C ALA A 336 10.26 -59.11 -18.69
N PRO A 337 8.99 -59.38 -19.07
CA PRO A 337 8.81 -60.10 -20.34
C PRO A 337 7.58 -59.71 -21.20
N HIS A 338 7.58 -60.27 -22.42
CA HIS A 338 6.52 -60.38 -23.45
C HIS A 338 5.19 -61.02 -22.93
N ASN A 339 4.05 -61.07 -23.65
CA ASN A 339 3.88 -61.21 -25.10
C ASN A 339 2.50 -60.81 -25.69
N ASP A 340 2.50 -60.44 -26.98
CA ASP A 340 1.50 -60.67 -28.07
C ASP A 340 -0.03 -60.71 -27.85
N SER A 341 -0.78 -59.87 -28.61
CA SER A 341 -1.48 -60.25 -29.88
C SER A 341 -2.80 -59.49 -30.17
N ILE A 342 -3.21 -59.54 -31.47
CA ILE A 342 -4.51 -59.18 -32.10
C ILE A 342 -4.65 -57.75 -32.67
N GLU A 343 -4.40 -57.66 -33.99
CA GLU A 343 -4.98 -56.73 -34.99
C GLU A 343 -6.14 -57.48 -35.73
N PRO A 344 -6.93 -56.91 -36.69
CA PRO A 344 -7.17 -55.53 -37.13
C PRO A 344 -8.72 -55.21 -37.14
N PRO A 345 -9.36 -54.29 -37.93
CA PRO A 345 -9.27 -54.13 -39.40
C PRO A 345 -9.17 -52.68 -39.95
N ARG A 346 -8.70 -52.56 -41.20
CA ARG A 346 -8.77 -51.33 -42.03
C ARG A 346 -9.97 -51.37 -42.98
N THR A 347 -10.78 -50.31 -43.06
CA THR A 347 -11.62 -49.92 -44.23
C THR A 347 -11.75 -48.36 -44.24
N PRO A 348 -12.29 -47.67 -45.28
CA PRO A 348 -11.46 -46.76 -46.07
C PRO A 348 -11.74 -45.27 -45.84
N ILE A 349 -10.77 -44.43 -46.22
CA ILE A 349 -10.90 -42.97 -46.24
C ILE A 349 -11.92 -42.54 -47.31
N GLN A 350 -13.04 -41.95 -46.87
CA GLN A 350 -13.78 -41.01 -47.70
C GLN A 350 -13.30 -39.58 -47.39
N PHE A 351 -12.88 -38.86 -48.44
CA PHE A 351 -12.61 -37.43 -48.33
C PHE A 351 -13.93 -36.68 -48.11
N GLN A 352 -14.22 -36.29 -46.87
CA GLN A 352 -15.11 -35.17 -46.60
C GLN A 352 -14.31 -33.88 -46.54
N SER A 353 -14.84 -32.85 -47.19
CA SER A 353 -14.21 -31.55 -47.37
C SER A 353 -13.86 -30.88 -46.04
N VAL A 354 -12.66 -30.31 -45.99
CA VAL A 354 -12.15 -29.45 -44.92
C VAL A 354 -13.21 -28.42 -44.51
N PRO A 355 -13.67 -28.40 -43.24
CA PRO A 355 -14.29 -27.21 -42.70
C PRO A 355 -13.20 -26.15 -42.55
N ASN A 356 -13.39 -25.01 -43.23
CA ASN A 356 -12.42 -23.91 -43.26
C ASN A 356 -11.89 -23.59 -41.85
N SER A 357 -10.57 -23.56 -41.68
CA SER A 357 -9.95 -22.94 -40.51
C SER A 357 -10.47 -21.50 -40.43
N PRO A 358 -11.09 -21.07 -39.32
CA PRO A 358 -11.61 -19.72 -39.24
C PRO A 358 -10.43 -18.76 -39.22
N SER A 359 -10.30 -17.96 -40.26
CA SER A 359 -9.60 -16.68 -40.14
C SER A 359 -10.28 -15.92 -39.00
N LEU A 360 -9.52 -15.53 -37.98
CA LEU A 360 -10.04 -14.71 -36.90
C LEU A 360 -10.45 -13.36 -37.50
N SER A 361 -11.74 -13.23 -37.77
CA SER A 361 -12.33 -12.08 -38.45
C SER A 361 -12.00 -10.80 -37.69
N MET A 362 -11.90 -9.67 -38.41
CA MET A 362 -11.88 -8.32 -37.82
C MET A 362 -12.99 -8.14 -36.77
N ASN A 363 -14.14 -8.81 -36.93
CA ASN A 363 -15.24 -8.79 -35.97
C ASN A 363 -14.90 -9.45 -34.62
N SER A 364 -14.00 -10.44 -34.59
CA SER A 364 -13.53 -11.09 -33.36
C SER A 364 -12.44 -10.27 -32.64
N ILE A 365 -11.63 -9.52 -33.40
CA ILE A 365 -10.69 -8.55 -32.82
C ILE A 365 -11.48 -7.38 -32.25
N ALA A 366 -12.41 -6.80 -33.01
CA ALA A 366 -13.29 -5.72 -32.55
C ALA A 366 -14.09 -6.11 -31.29
N SER A 367 -14.67 -7.31 -31.24
CA SER A 367 -15.40 -7.76 -30.05
C SER A 367 -14.49 -8.02 -28.84
N SER A 368 -13.23 -8.45 -29.04
CA SER A 368 -12.27 -8.58 -27.94
C SER A 368 -11.78 -7.23 -27.39
N VAL A 369 -11.69 -6.20 -28.23
CA VAL A 369 -11.40 -4.82 -27.80
C VAL A 369 -12.58 -4.26 -27.01
N ILE A 370 -13.81 -4.30 -27.56
CA ILE A 370 -15.03 -3.84 -26.85
C ILE A 370 -15.21 -4.56 -25.50
N ALA A 371 -14.91 -5.86 -25.44
CA ALA A 371 -14.94 -6.63 -24.20
C ALA A 371 -13.80 -6.27 -23.23
N THR A 372 -12.70 -5.70 -23.70
CA THR A 372 -11.62 -5.16 -22.85
C THR A 372 -12.07 -3.83 -22.24
N ASP A 373 -12.55 -2.91 -23.06
CA ASP A 373 -13.03 -1.58 -22.65
C ASP A 373 -14.14 -1.69 -21.59
N ALA A 374 -15.12 -2.60 -21.79
CA ALA A 374 -16.18 -2.86 -20.81
C ALA A 374 -15.63 -3.42 -19.47
N THR A 375 -14.59 -4.26 -19.50
CA THR A 375 -13.96 -4.76 -18.26
C THR A 375 -13.11 -3.70 -17.56
N GLU A 376 -12.57 -2.74 -18.31
CA GLU A 376 -11.85 -1.58 -17.78
C GLU A 376 -12.80 -0.64 -17.03
N GLU A 377 -13.89 -0.22 -17.68
CA GLU A 377 -14.94 0.62 -17.09
C GLU A 377 -15.48 -0.01 -15.79
N HIS A 378 -15.77 -1.32 -15.82
CA HIS A 378 -16.22 -2.04 -14.62
C HIS A 378 -15.18 -2.08 -13.49
N TYR A 379 -13.87 -2.13 -13.79
CA TYR A 379 -12.81 -2.07 -12.79
C TYR A 379 -12.65 -0.65 -12.23
N ILE A 380 -12.61 0.38 -13.09
CA ILE A 380 -12.59 1.80 -12.69
C ILE A 380 -13.78 2.10 -11.77
N GLN A 381 -14.99 1.70 -12.16
CA GLN A 381 -16.20 1.91 -11.36
C GLN A 381 -16.10 1.28 -9.97
N ALA A 382 -15.48 0.10 -9.83
CA ALA A 382 -15.28 -0.52 -8.52
C ALA A 382 -14.21 0.17 -7.66
N ILE A 383 -13.19 0.77 -8.27
CA ILE A 383 -12.23 1.60 -7.54
C ILE A 383 -12.91 2.88 -7.03
N VAL A 384 -13.73 3.53 -7.85
CA VAL A 384 -14.50 4.72 -7.45
C VAL A 384 -15.50 4.38 -6.33
N GLU A 385 -16.27 3.29 -6.47
CA GLU A 385 -17.20 2.81 -5.44
C GLU A 385 -16.47 2.53 -4.11
N LEU A 386 -15.30 1.88 -4.18
CA LEU A 386 -14.48 1.54 -3.03
C LEU A 386 -13.86 2.76 -2.33
N ASP A 387 -13.40 3.77 -3.07
CA ASP A 387 -12.85 5.01 -2.50
C ASP A 387 -13.96 5.87 -1.87
N VAL A 388 -15.14 5.96 -2.49
CA VAL A 388 -16.32 6.61 -1.90
C VAL A 388 -16.74 5.90 -0.60
N PHE A 389 -16.77 4.57 -0.59
CA PHE A 389 -17.09 3.81 0.62
C PHE A 389 -16.03 4.01 1.71
N ARG A 390 -14.74 3.98 1.35
CA ARG A 390 -13.62 4.24 2.26
C ARG A 390 -13.78 5.60 2.96
N CYS A 391 -13.99 6.66 2.18
CA CYS A 391 -14.20 8.01 2.72
C CYS A 391 -15.41 8.07 3.67
N ALA A 392 -16.54 7.46 3.32
CA ALA A 392 -17.73 7.42 4.19
C ALA A 392 -17.50 6.62 5.50
N MET A 393 -16.75 5.51 5.42
CA MET A 393 -16.37 4.70 6.59
C MET A 393 -15.42 5.46 7.52
N GLU A 394 -14.41 6.15 6.98
CA GLU A 394 -13.45 6.95 7.74
C GLU A 394 -14.14 8.13 8.46
N VAL A 395 -15.13 8.78 7.83
CA VAL A 395 -16.00 9.78 8.49
C VAL A 395 -16.79 9.17 9.66
N GLU A 396 -17.32 7.96 9.52
CA GLU A 396 -18.03 7.26 10.58
C GLU A 396 -17.11 6.82 11.73
N ILE A 397 -15.86 6.46 11.43
CA ILE A 397 -14.80 6.15 12.41
C ILE A 397 -14.44 7.42 13.20
N ALA A 398 -14.19 8.55 12.54
CA ALA A 398 -13.90 9.82 13.22
C ALA A 398 -15.05 10.25 14.15
N LYS A 399 -16.30 10.17 13.66
CA LYS A 399 -17.51 10.39 14.46
C LYS A 399 -17.70 9.37 15.59
N ALA A 400 -17.03 8.22 15.56
CA ALA A 400 -17.09 7.22 16.62
C ALA A 400 -16.00 7.46 17.68
N TYR A 401 -14.79 7.84 17.29
CA TYR A 401 -13.74 8.23 18.23
C TYR A 401 -14.14 9.44 19.08
N ALA A 402 -14.64 10.52 18.47
CA ALA A 402 -15.14 11.68 19.23
C ALA A 402 -16.25 11.32 20.23
N PHE A 403 -17.08 10.32 19.91
CA PHE A 403 -18.08 9.76 20.84
C PHE A 403 -17.44 8.93 21.95
N PHE A 404 -16.43 8.10 21.64
CA PHE A 404 -15.72 7.29 22.64
C PHE A 404 -14.91 8.16 23.61
N ASP A 405 -14.29 9.25 23.14
CA ASP A 405 -13.56 10.19 24.00
C ASP A 405 -14.54 10.87 24.98
N GLN A 406 -15.66 11.40 24.47
CA GLN A 406 -16.69 12.01 25.33
C GLN A 406 -17.28 11.03 26.34
N ILE A 407 -17.66 9.81 25.92
CA ILE A 407 -18.30 8.86 26.83
C ILE A 407 -17.31 8.29 27.88
N LEU A 408 -16.01 8.26 27.56
CA LEU A 408 -14.95 7.95 28.54
C LEU A 408 -14.77 9.09 29.55
N ILE A 409 -14.79 10.35 29.12
CA ILE A 409 -14.81 11.52 30.03
C ILE A 409 -16.04 11.46 30.96
N ASP A 410 -17.22 11.22 30.39
CA ASP A 410 -18.47 11.08 31.15
C ASP A 410 -18.39 9.93 32.17
N LYS A 411 -17.80 8.78 31.81
CA LYS A 411 -17.51 7.66 32.74
C LYS A 411 -16.73 8.12 33.96
N TYR A 412 -15.65 8.89 33.76
CA TYR A 412 -14.85 9.42 34.85
C TYR A 412 -15.64 10.43 35.70
N MET A 413 -16.43 11.31 35.09
CA MET A 413 -17.27 12.27 35.83
C MET A 413 -18.33 11.56 36.70
N VAL A 414 -19.01 10.54 36.17
CA VAL A 414 -20.00 9.75 36.92
C VAL A 414 -19.37 9.02 38.11
N ILE A 415 -18.21 8.38 37.92
CA ILE A 415 -17.48 7.71 39.02
C ILE A 415 -16.98 8.74 40.04
N LYS A 416 -16.36 9.85 39.60
CA LYS A 416 -15.89 10.94 40.47
C LYS A 416 -17.03 11.53 41.29
N LYS A 417 -18.23 11.63 40.73
CA LYS A 417 -19.44 12.08 41.44
C LYS A 417 -19.96 11.03 42.42
N GLY A 418 -19.97 9.75 42.03
CA GLY A 418 -20.31 8.63 42.92
C GLY A 418 -19.40 8.58 44.16
N MET A 419 -18.09 8.73 43.96
CA MET A 419 -17.11 8.83 45.05
C MET A 419 -17.38 10.04 45.96
N GLN A 420 -17.71 11.21 45.39
CA GLN A 420 -18.07 12.41 46.16
C GLN A 420 -19.31 12.18 47.04
N ASN A 421 -20.36 11.56 46.47
CA ASN A 421 -21.59 11.26 47.19
C ASN A 421 -21.33 10.23 48.31
N LEU A 422 -20.52 9.19 48.05
CA LEU A 422 -20.18 8.18 49.04
C LEU A 422 -19.41 8.80 50.21
N LEU A 423 -18.42 9.62 49.89
CA LEU A 423 -17.62 10.35 50.87
C LEU A 423 -18.46 11.27 51.74
N PHE A 424 -19.43 11.99 51.16
CA PHE A 424 -20.36 12.85 51.91
C PHE A 424 -21.28 12.05 52.88
N ILE A 425 -21.69 10.83 52.50
CA ILE A 425 -22.55 10.00 53.35
C ILE A 425 -21.77 9.30 54.47
N VAL A 426 -20.54 8.85 54.17
CA VAL A 426 -19.79 7.93 55.05
C VAL A 426 -18.69 8.64 55.86
N HIS A 427 -17.87 9.48 55.22
CA HIS A 427 -16.70 10.12 55.83
C HIS A 427 -16.62 11.63 55.49
N PRO A 428 -17.63 12.46 55.80
CA PRO A 428 -17.74 13.84 55.34
C PRO A 428 -16.62 14.79 55.82
N GLN A 429 -15.77 14.36 56.76
CA GLN A 429 -14.67 15.14 57.33
C GLN A 429 -13.28 14.56 56.99
N ASP A 430 -13.18 13.44 56.25
CA ASP A 430 -11.89 12.85 55.90
C ASP A 430 -11.22 13.62 54.76
N ARG A 431 -10.36 14.56 55.13
CA ARG A 431 -9.59 15.37 54.18
C ARG A 431 -8.76 14.54 53.20
N ARG A 432 -8.21 13.39 53.61
CA ARG A 432 -7.35 12.56 52.73
C ARG A 432 -8.16 12.02 51.56
N LEU A 433 -9.37 11.51 51.84
CA LEU A 433 -10.28 11.01 50.81
C LEU A 433 -10.86 12.15 49.96
N ILE A 434 -11.14 13.31 50.56
CA ILE A 434 -11.60 14.52 49.83
C ILE A 434 -10.54 14.96 48.81
N ASP A 435 -9.29 15.07 49.24
CA ASP A 435 -8.22 15.56 48.37
C ASP A 435 -7.81 14.52 47.31
N ALA A 436 -7.83 13.23 47.64
CA ALA A 436 -7.68 12.15 46.66
C ALA A 436 -8.79 12.18 45.58
N GLN A 437 -10.05 12.42 45.96
CA GLN A 437 -11.16 12.52 45.02
C GLN A 437 -11.05 13.75 44.10
N LYS A 438 -10.59 14.89 44.63
CA LYS A 438 -10.39 16.12 43.84
C LYS A 438 -9.35 15.90 42.73
N ASN A 439 -8.26 15.23 43.05
CA ASN A 439 -7.09 15.03 42.18
C ASN A 439 -7.33 14.11 40.96
N LEU A 440 -8.48 13.43 40.87
CA LEU A 440 -8.87 12.65 39.69
C LEU A 440 -9.04 13.57 38.46
N ASN A 441 -8.29 13.32 37.38
CA ASN A 441 -8.33 14.11 36.15
C ASN A 441 -8.63 13.19 34.94
N ALA A 442 -9.86 13.29 34.44
CA ALA A 442 -10.36 12.47 33.34
C ALA A 442 -9.56 12.64 32.03
N GLU A 443 -9.15 13.86 31.70
CA GLU A 443 -8.40 14.17 30.47
C GLU A 443 -6.99 13.59 30.53
N LYS A 444 -6.32 13.70 31.69
CA LYS A 444 -5.01 13.11 31.91
C LYS A 444 -5.05 11.58 31.83
N ASP A 445 -6.05 10.98 32.47
CA ASP A 445 -6.22 9.52 32.48
C ASP A 445 -6.62 8.98 31.10
N LEU A 446 -7.45 9.72 30.34
CA LEU A 446 -7.74 9.45 28.93
C LEU A 446 -6.48 9.54 28.06
N GLY A 447 -5.63 10.55 28.26
CA GLY A 447 -4.36 10.68 27.54
C GLY A 447 -3.41 9.51 27.80
N ILE A 448 -3.38 8.97 29.02
CA ILE A 448 -2.63 7.74 29.34
C ILE A 448 -3.25 6.52 28.65
N PHE A 449 -4.58 6.41 28.65
CA PHE A 449 -5.30 5.33 27.98
C PHE A 449 -5.06 5.33 26.46
N VAL A 450 -5.16 6.48 25.79
CA VAL A 450 -4.88 6.62 24.36
C VAL A 450 -3.44 6.19 24.06
N LYS A 451 -2.45 6.66 24.81
CA LYS A 451 -1.04 6.26 24.64
C LYS A 451 -0.77 4.78 24.87
N GLN A 452 -1.60 4.10 25.67
CA GLN A 452 -1.47 2.65 25.90
C GLN A 452 -2.03 1.81 24.74
N TYR A 453 -3.02 2.34 24.01
CA TYR A 453 -3.77 1.62 22.98
C TYR A 453 -3.60 2.21 21.57
N GLU A 454 -2.72 3.19 21.38
CA GLU A 454 -2.45 3.79 20.08
C GLU A 454 -1.91 2.76 19.08
N THR A 455 -2.41 2.84 17.84
CA THR A 455 -2.02 1.96 16.73
C THR A 455 -1.17 2.68 15.68
N GLY A 456 -0.83 3.95 15.95
CA GLY A 456 -0.10 4.85 15.06
C GLY A 456 -0.99 6.01 14.59
N PRO A 457 -0.40 6.99 13.88
CA PRO A 457 -1.16 8.11 13.34
C PRO A 457 -2.09 7.68 12.21
N PHE A 458 -3.14 8.46 11.96
CA PHE A 458 -4.03 8.27 10.83
C PHE A 458 -3.26 8.48 9.51
N VAL A 459 -3.09 7.40 8.74
CA VAL A 459 -2.50 7.41 7.39
C VAL A 459 -3.40 6.55 6.49
N PRO A 460 -4.33 7.18 5.74
CA PRO A 460 -5.30 6.45 4.95
C PRO A 460 -4.70 6.02 3.61
N ASN A 461 -4.91 4.75 3.25
CA ASN A 461 -4.39 4.16 2.01
C ASN A 461 -5.48 4.11 0.94
N VAL A 462 -5.23 4.76 -0.19
CA VAL A 462 -6.13 4.74 -1.36
C VAL A 462 -5.80 3.52 -2.22
N LEU A 463 -6.81 2.76 -2.62
CA LEU A 463 -6.64 1.75 -3.68
C LEU A 463 -6.85 2.41 -5.04
N THR A 464 -5.88 2.24 -5.94
CA THR A 464 -5.87 2.93 -7.24
C THR A 464 -6.27 2.01 -8.39
N PHE A 465 -6.75 2.60 -9.48
CA PHE A 465 -6.82 1.92 -10.76
C PHE A 465 -5.41 1.68 -11.29
N GLN A 466 -5.15 0.44 -11.73
CA GLN A 466 -3.87 0.04 -12.32
C GLN A 466 -4.12 -0.46 -13.74
N SER A 467 -3.91 0.42 -14.72
CA SER A 467 -4.00 0.09 -16.15
C SER A 467 -3.02 -1.02 -16.53
N TYR A 468 -3.41 -1.82 -17.52
CA TYR A 468 -2.58 -2.92 -18.03
C TYR A 468 -1.45 -2.42 -18.94
N TYR A 469 -1.65 -1.27 -19.62
CA TYR A 469 -0.75 -0.79 -20.69
C TYR A 469 0.21 0.33 -20.27
N GLY A 470 -0.02 0.99 -19.14
CA GLY A 470 0.80 2.12 -18.71
C GLY A 470 0.11 2.99 -17.66
N GLN A 471 0.48 4.27 -17.60
CA GLN A 471 -0.07 5.20 -16.61
C GLN A 471 -1.27 5.98 -17.16
N ASP A 472 -2.46 5.41 -17.01
CA ASP A 472 -3.72 6.14 -17.18
C ASP A 472 -4.06 6.90 -15.88
N VAL A 473 -4.06 8.23 -15.94
CA VAL A 473 -4.32 9.09 -14.78
C VAL A 473 -5.83 9.28 -14.59
N VAL A 474 -6.46 8.31 -13.92
CA VAL A 474 -7.90 8.28 -13.63
C VAL A 474 -8.25 9.01 -12.32
N GLN A 475 -7.27 9.24 -11.44
CA GLN A 475 -7.46 9.79 -10.10
C GLN A 475 -6.26 10.66 -9.67
N THR A 476 -6.51 11.65 -8.81
CA THR A 476 -5.50 12.60 -8.31
C THR A 476 -4.86 12.12 -7.01
N PHE A 477 -5.63 11.41 -6.18
CA PHE A 477 -5.21 10.95 -4.85
C PHE A 477 -4.80 9.46 -4.90
N GLY A 478 -3.84 9.05 -4.06
CA GLY A 478 -3.35 7.68 -4.00
C GLY A 478 -2.31 7.27 -5.04
N VAL A 479 -2.09 8.11 -6.05
CA VAL A 479 -1.13 7.88 -7.14
C VAL A 479 0.21 8.51 -6.84
N ASP A 480 1.25 8.05 -7.51
CA ASP A 480 2.60 8.61 -7.37
C ASP A 480 2.63 10.12 -7.66
N LEU A 481 3.55 10.81 -7.00
CA LEU A 481 3.75 12.25 -7.15
C LEU A 481 4.06 12.63 -8.61
N SER A 482 4.71 11.76 -9.37
CA SER A 482 4.99 11.95 -10.80
C SER A 482 3.75 12.06 -11.68
N LEU A 483 2.60 11.55 -11.24
CA LEU A 483 1.31 11.62 -11.95
C LEU A 483 0.41 12.76 -11.46
N SER A 484 0.68 13.31 -10.29
CA SER A 484 -0.21 14.24 -9.59
C SER A 484 0.45 15.56 -9.14
N ASN A 485 1.72 15.79 -9.46
CA ASN A 485 2.48 17.00 -9.10
C ASN A 485 1.79 18.33 -9.48
N PHE A 486 0.95 18.32 -10.53
CA PHE A 486 0.13 19.47 -10.92
C PHE A 486 -0.75 19.97 -9.77
N PHE A 487 -1.19 19.07 -8.88
CA PHE A 487 -2.10 19.40 -7.78
C PHE A 487 -1.44 20.28 -6.73
N VAL A 488 -0.18 20.00 -6.37
CA VAL A 488 0.61 20.85 -5.46
C VAL A 488 0.70 22.27 -6.02
N SER A 489 1.04 22.39 -7.31
CA SER A 489 1.13 23.69 -7.98
C SER A 489 -0.18 24.45 -7.91
N LEU A 490 -1.25 23.79 -8.36
CA LEU A 490 -2.60 24.32 -8.47
C LEU A 490 -3.14 24.87 -7.14
N VAL A 491 -2.89 24.18 -6.02
CA VAL A 491 -3.36 24.64 -4.70
C VAL A 491 -2.50 25.78 -4.17
N LEU A 492 -1.17 25.67 -4.22
CA LEU A 492 -0.29 26.71 -3.69
C LEU A 492 -0.45 28.03 -4.47
N ASP A 493 -0.50 27.97 -5.80
CA ASP A 493 -0.75 29.14 -6.69
C ASP A 493 -2.15 29.79 -6.49
N TRP A 494 -3.06 29.10 -5.81
CA TRP A 494 -4.37 29.64 -5.43
C TRP A 494 -4.37 30.24 -4.02
N LEU A 495 -3.63 29.65 -3.09
CA LEU A 495 -3.44 30.18 -1.73
C LEU A 495 -2.59 31.46 -1.75
N GLU A 496 -1.51 31.53 -2.54
CA GLU A 496 -0.65 32.72 -2.69
C GLU A 496 -1.40 33.98 -3.14
N LYS A 497 -2.51 33.81 -3.88
CA LYS A 497 -3.34 34.93 -4.38
C LYS A 497 -4.26 35.53 -3.33
N ARG A 498 -4.27 34.99 -2.10
CA ARG A 498 -5.19 35.38 -1.03
C ARG A 498 -4.40 35.89 0.18
N PRO A 499 -4.87 36.94 0.88
CA PRO A 499 -4.28 37.33 2.15
C PRO A 499 -4.53 36.19 3.15
N ILE A 500 -3.46 35.55 3.60
CA ILE A 500 -3.54 34.45 4.55
C ILE A 500 -3.66 35.08 5.94
N GLU A 501 -4.90 35.23 6.38
CA GLU A 501 -5.23 35.65 7.74
C GLU A 501 -4.68 34.66 8.76
N ALA A 502 -4.28 35.14 9.95
CA ALA A 502 -3.73 34.30 11.02
C ALA A 502 -4.70 33.21 11.50
N SER A 503 -6.01 33.37 11.28
CA SER A 503 -7.06 32.37 11.44
C SER A 503 -6.87 31.10 10.59
N ASN A 504 -5.97 31.12 9.60
CA ASN A 504 -5.57 29.95 8.84
C ASN A 504 -4.41 29.16 9.47
N PHE A 505 -3.71 29.68 10.48
CA PHE A 505 -2.65 28.92 11.17
C PHE A 505 -3.21 27.62 11.76
N ASP A 506 -4.37 27.74 12.42
CA ASP A 506 -5.13 26.61 12.97
C ASP A 506 -5.45 25.55 11.91
N ALA A 507 -5.55 25.90 10.62
CA ALA A 507 -5.79 24.92 9.55
C ALA A 507 -4.55 24.10 9.11
N TRP A 508 -3.35 24.51 9.51
CA TRP A 508 -2.11 23.74 9.32
C TRP A 508 -1.79 22.88 10.55
N VAL A 509 -2.19 23.33 11.74
CA VAL A 509 -1.98 22.61 13.01
C VAL A 509 -3.11 21.61 13.26
N ASP A 510 -4.35 22.08 13.24
CA ASP A 510 -5.57 21.29 13.47
C ASP A 510 -6.24 20.88 12.15
N ARG A 511 -6.93 19.74 12.19
CA ARG A 511 -7.66 19.20 11.04
C ARG A 511 -9.06 19.80 10.94
N SER A 512 -9.42 20.33 9.77
CA SER A 512 -10.83 20.61 9.45
C SER A 512 -11.67 19.32 9.45
N PRO A 513 -13.01 19.41 9.64
CA PRO A 513 -13.89 18.25 9.65
C PRO A 513 -13.71 17.36 8.41
N ILE A 514 -13.32 16.11 8.64
CA ILE A 514 -12.95 15.14 7.59
C ILE A 514 -14.05 14.92 6.53
N GLU A 515 -15.31 15.14 6.90
CA GLU A 515 -16.46 15.07 5.99
C GLU A 515 -16.45 16.17 4.91
N GLU A 516 -16.10 17.41 5.25
CA GLU A 516 -15.99 18.51 4.28
C GLU A 516 -14.73 18.35 3.41
N VAL A 517 -13.62 17.89 4.02
CA VAL A 517 -12.38 17.54 3.33
C VAL A 517 -12.63 16.48 2.26
N TYR A 518 -13.49 15.48 2.55
CA TYR A 518 -13.82 14.40 1.62
C TYR A 518 -14.86 14.80 0.57
N GLN A 519 -15.77 15.72 0.86
CA GLN A 519 -16.62 16.34 -0.16
C GLN A 519 -15.80 17.10 -1.21
N LEU A 520 -14.82 17.92 -0.77
CA LEU A 520 -13.93 18.63 -1.70
C LEU A 520 -13.01 17.66 -2.45
N ARG A 521 -12.39 16.70 -1.74
CA ARG A 521 -11.57 15.64 -2.34
C ARG A 521 -12.33 14.89 -3.44
N GLY A 522 -13.58 14.51 -3.21
CA GLY A 522 -14.42 13.81 -4.18
C GLY A 522 -14.69 14.60 -5.46
N GLN A 523 -14.72 15.93 -5.41
CA GLN A 523 -14.90 16.78 -6.59
C GLN A 523 -13.63 16.93 -7.44
N ILE A 524 -12.45 16.76 -6.85
CA ILE A 524 -11.14 17.03 -7.48
C ILE A 524 -10.27 15.79 -7.69
N ASN A 525 -10.76 14.60 -7.30
CA ASN A 525 -10.10 13.31 -7.53
C ASN A 525 -10.34 12.78 -8.96
N THR A 526 -9.90 13.54 -9.96
CA THR A 526 -10.17 13.29 -11.39
C THR A 526 -8.93 12.92 -12.22
N GLY A 527 -7.74 13.00 -11.61
CA GLY A 527 -6.46 12.78 -12.30
C GLY A 527 -6.05 13.92 -13.25
N ARG A 528 -6.79 15.04 -13.27
CA ARG A 528 -6.59 16.12 -14.24
C ARG A 528 -6.56 17.50 -13.57
N PRO A 529 -5.77 18.46 -14.09
CA PRO A 529 -5.85 19.85 -13.68
C PRO A 529 -7.28 20.41 -13.84
N PHE A 530 -7.69 21.25 -12.91
CA PHE A 530 -8.99 21.93 -12.91
C PHE A 530 -8.81 23.43 -12.63
N ASN A 531 -9.87 24.23 -12.79
CA ASN A 531 -9.84 25.64 -12.42
C ASN A 531 -10.10 25.80 -10.91
N PRO A 532 -9.13 26.27 -10.10
CA PRO A 532 -9.27 26.39 -8.64
C PRO A 532 -10.47 27.25 -8.23
N ASP A 533 -10.62 28.43 -8.84
CA ASP A 533 -11.67 29.39 -8.52
C ASP A 533 -13.06 28.88 -8.90
N SER A 534 -13.14 27.89 -9.79
CA SER A 534 -14.41 27.25 -10.13
C SER A 534 -14.93 26.31 -9.04
N VAL A 535 -14.04 25.70 -8.24
CA VAL A 535 -14.34 24.68 -7.23
C VAL A 535 -14.18 25.22 -5.80
N PHE A 536 -13.00 25.75 -5.45
CA PHE A 536 -12.66 26.12 -4.07
C PHE A 536 -13.51 27.28 -3.52
N ARG A 537 -14.14 28.09 -4.38
CA ARG A 537 -15.10 29.14 -3.96
C ARG A 537 -16.31 28.63 -3.16
N PHE A 538 -16.60 27.33 -3.21
CA PHE A 538 -17.70 26.70 -2.48
C PHE A 538 -17.27 26.14 -1.11
N PHE A 539 -15.98 26.22 -0.76
CA PHE A 539 -15.39 25.66 0.44
C PHE A 539 -14.62 26.73 1.21
N SER A 540 -14.36 26.48 2.50
CA SER A 540 -13.52 27.37 3.31
C SER A 540 -12.03 27.18 2.98
N VAL A 541 -11.22 28.20 3.29
CA VAL A 541 -9.76 28.10 3.15
C VAL A 541 -9.19 26.98 4.05
N PRO A 542 -9.62 26.82 5.33
CA PRO A 542 -9.22 25.68 6.15
C PRO A 542 -9.51 24.30 5.56
N VAL A 543 -10.68 24.11 4.93
CA VAL A 543 -11.01 22.85 4.24
C VAL A 543 -10.09 22.63 3.04
N THR A 544 -9.78 23.68 2.28
CA THR A 544 -8.87 23.59 1.12
C THR A 544 -7.44 23.22 1.56
N ILE A 545 -6.93 23.83 2.64
CA ILE A 545 -5.64 23.47 3.26
C ILE A 545 -5.67 22.03 3.77
N SER A 546 -6.74 21.63 4.46
CA SER A 546 -6.88 20.27 4.98
C SER A 546 -6.96 19.22 3.86
N THR A 547 -7.62 19.51 2.73
CA THR A 547 -7.63 18.65 1.54
C THR A 547 -6.25 18.57 0.86
N PHE A 548 -5.46 19.65 0.87
CA PHE A 548 -4.08 19.62 0.41
C PHE A 548 -3.18 18.76 1.30
N LEU A 549 -3.28 18.90 2.61
CA LEU A 549 -2.53 18.07 3.56
C LEU A 549 -3.02 16.61 3.52
N GLN A 550 -4.30 16.35 3.23
CA GLN A 550 -4.84 15.02 2.95
C GLN A 550 -4.25 14.43 1.66
N TYR A 551 -4.06 15.22 0.60
CA TYR A 551 -3.38 14.76 -0.62
C TYR A 551 -1.95 14.28 -0.31
N LEU A 552 -1.16 15.07 0.42
CA LEU A 552 0.21 14.67 0.82
C LEU A 552 0.21 13.39 1.69
N LEU A 553 -0.80 13.25 2.56
CA LEU A 553 -0.96 12.08 3.41
C LEU A 553 -1.38 10.82 2.62
N GLU A 554 -2.14 10.97 1.54
CA GLU A 554 -2.59 9.88 0.67
C GLU A 554 -1.60 9.51 -0.44
N LEU A 555 -0.44 10.20 -0.55
CA LEU A 555 0.64 9.76 -1.44
C LEU A 555 1.17 8.38 -1.02
N PRO A 556 1.49 7.48 -1.98
CA PRO A 556 1.96 6.12 -1.70
C PRO A 556 3.32 6.11 -0.98
N GLU A 557 4.17 7.10 -1.25
CA GLU A 557 5.33 7.47 -0.42
C GLU A 557 5.21 8.93 -0.01
N SER A 558 5.69 9.29 1.19
CA SER A 558 5.80 10.71 1.61
C SER A 558 6.80 11.48 0.73
N LEU A 559 6.76 12.82 0.78
CA LEU A 559 7.63 13.67 -0.03
C LEU A 559 9.12 13.30 0.11
N ILE A 560 9.55 12.98 1.33
CA ILE A 560 10.77 12.22 1.59
C ILE A 560 10.40 10.72 1.69
N PRO A 561 10.88 9.86 0.77
CA PRO A 561 10.65 8.41 0.85
C PRO A 561 11.20 7.78 2.13
N PHE A 562 10.54 6.72 2.61
CA PHE A 562 10.96 6.00 3.82
C PHE A 562 12.37 5.37 3.70
N THR A 563 12.89 5.22 2.48
CA THR A 563 14.20 4.61 2.19
C THR A 563 15.36 5.37 2.82
N VAL A 564 15.23 6.68 3.03
CA VAL A 564 16.22 7.53 3.71
C VAL A 564 15.88 7.82 5.18
N TYR A 565 14.77 7.29 5.72
CA TYR A 565 14.32 7.52 7.09
C TYR A 565 15.40 7.16 8.13
N GLU A 566 15.96 5.95 8.04
CA GLU A 566 17.02 5.46 8.93
C GLU A 566 18.32 6.25 8.79
N THR A 567 18.57 6.87 7.62
CA THR A 567 19.75 7.71 7.40
C THR A 567 19.59 9.07 8.08
N PHE A 568 18.38 9.66 8.04
CA PHE A 568 18.07 10.86 8.81
C PHE A 568 18.08 10.58 10.31
N LYS A 569 17.45 9.48 10.78
CA LYS A 569 17.46 9.07 12.18
C LYS A 569 18.88 9.01 12.74
N LYS A 570 19.76 8.25 12.06
CA LYS A 570 21.20 8.18 12.42
C LYS A 570 21.91 9.52 12.36
N LEU A 571 21.56 10.43 11.46
CA LEU A 571 22.16 11.77 11.42
C LEU A 571 21.80 12.57 12.68
N PHE A 572 20.55 12.54 13.11
CA PHE A 572 20.05 13.26 14.28
C PHE A 572 20.35 12.56 15.63
N ASP A 573 20.60 11.24 15.63
CA ASP A 573 21.17 10.51 16.77
C ASP A 573 22.65 10.90 17.01
N ASN A 574 23.41 11.17 15.93
CA ASN A 574 24.84 11.51 16.00
C ASN A 574 25.13 13.03 16.08
N SER A 575 24.15 13.89 15.76
CA SER A 575 24.27 15.34 15.85
C SER A 575 22.97 15.98 16.32
N GLU A 576 23.06 16.86 17.32
CA GLU A 576 21.93 17.68 17.77
C GLU A 576 21.50 18.66 16.67
N HIS A 577 22.48 19.28 16.01
CA HIS A 577 22.34 20.26 14.94
C HIS A 577 23.15 19.82 13.70
N PRO A 578 22.57 19.00 12.80
CA PRO A 578 23.27 18.59 11.58
C PRO A 578 23.42 19.75 10.58
N GLU A 579 24.57 19.78 9.91
CA GLU A 579 24.91 20.82 8.94
C GLU A 579 24.00 20.74 7.69
N PRO A 580 23.61 21.88 7.06
CA PRO A 580 22.79 21.89 5.85
C PRO A 580 23.32 21.01 4.71
N SER A 581 24.64 20.91 4.59
CA SER A 581 25.33 20.06 3.60
C SER A 581 25.15 18.55 3.85
N GLN A 582 25.04 18.13 5.12
CA GLN A 582 24.77 16.74 5.49
C GLN A 582 23.33 16.35 5.10
N ILE A 583 22.35 17.21 5.41
CA ILE A 583 20.95 17.02 5.01
C ILE A 583 20.84 16.98 3.48
N ALA A 584 21.47 17.92 2.77
CA ALA A 584 21.50 17.96 1.31
C ALA A 584 22.07 16.66 0.69
N SER A 585 23.11 16.07 1.30
CA SER A 585 23.70 14.80 0.86
C SER A 585 22.79 13.57 0.98
N ILE A 586 21.76 13.65 1.85
CA ILE A 586 20.71 12.63 1.97
C ILE A 586 19.56 12.95 1.01
N LEU A 587 19.10 14.21 0.98
CA LEU A 587 17.99 14.63 0.10
C LEU A 587 18.30 14.36 -1.38
N ILE A 588 19.55 14.48 -1.83
CA ILE A 588 19.92 14.19 -3.22
C ILE A 588 19.77 12.69 -3.61
N GLN A 589 19.44 11.81 -2.67
CA GLN A 589 19.15 10.40 -2.95
C GLN A 589 17.68 10.17 -3.35
N ILE A 590 16.79 11.14 -3.10
CA ILE A 590 15.36 11.07 -3.45
C ILE A 590 15.11 11.58 -4.89
N PRO A 591 13.98 11.25 -5.55
CA PRO A 591 13.69 11.69 -6.90
C PRO A 591 13.66 13.22 -7.05
N LEU A 592 14.05 13.76 -8.21
CA LEU A 592 14.12 15.21 -8.44
C LEU A 592 12.75 15.90 -8.22
N ILE A 593 11.66 15.30 -8.70
CA ILE A 593 10.30 15.81 -8.53
C ILE A 593 9.88 15.90 -7.05
N ASN A 594 10.37 14.98 -6.21
CA ASN A 594 10.17 15.04 -4.77
C ASN A 594 10.97 16.19 -4.14
N GLN A 595 12.20 16.45 -4.59
CA GLN A 595 13.02 17.58 -4.14
C GLN A 595 12.36 18.91 -4.47
N GLU A 596 11.87 19.08 -5.70
CA GLU A 596 11.18 20.29 -6.18
C GLU A 596 9.88 20.57 -5.42
N VAL A 597 9.04 19.54 -5.26
CA VAL A 597 7.77 19.66 -4.51
C VAL A 597 8.03 19.94 -3.04
N LEU A 598 9.00 19.25 -2.42
CA LEU A 598 9.37 19.47 -1.02
C LEU A 598 9.87 20.91 -0.80
N PHE A 599 10.78 21.39 -1.65
CA PHE A 599 11.25 22.78 -1.58
C PHE A 599 10.09 23.77 -1.71
N ARG A 600 9.19 23.58 -2.67
CA ARG A 600 8.06 24.49 -2.88
C ARG A 600 7.10 24.52 -1.69
N VAL A 601 6.78 23.37 -1.10
CA VAL A 601 5.92 23.29 0.10
C VAL A 601 6.58 23.98 1.28
N LEU A 602 7.87 23.72 1.54
CA LEU A 602 8.62 24.34 2.64
C LEU A 602 8.78 25.85 2.45
N ALA A 603 9.13 26.30 1.24
CA ALA A 603 9.26 27.71 0.90
C ALA A 603 7.93 28.44 1.08
N PHE A 604 6.82 27.84 0.61
CA PHE A 604 5.49 28.40 0.83
C PHE A 604 5.16 28.51 2.32
N VAL A 605 5.30 27.43 3.12
CA VAL A 605 5.07 27.47 4.58
C VAL A 605 5.96 28.53 5.27
N LYS A 606 7.21 28.70 4.83
CA LYS A 606 8.13 29.74 5.34
C LYS A 606 7.68 31.17 4.98
N THR A 607 7.00 31.39 3.86
CA THR A 607 6.41 32.71 3.55
C THR A 607 5.15 33.04 4.37
N LEU A 608 4.51 32.03 4.98
CA LEU A 608 3.29 32.23 5.78
C LEU A 608 3.55 32.53 7.25
N PHE A 609 4.60 31.96 7.82
CA PHE A 609 4.76 31.87 9.28
C PHE A 609 6.17 32.26 9.76
N ASP A 610 6.21 33.03 10.85
CA ASP A 610 7.42 33.39 11.59
C ASP A 610 8.12 32.15 12.18
N ASP A 611 9.45 32.20 12.28
CA ASP A 611 10.29 31.12 12.84
C ASP A 611 9.83 30.66 14.25
N LYS A 612 9.17 31.53 15.03
CA LYS A 612 8.62 31.22 16.36
C LYS A 612 7.56 30.11 16.37
N LEU A 613 6.89 29.87 15.24
CA LEU A 613 5.82 28.88 15.12
C LEU A 613 6.34 27.54 14.57
N TYR A 614 7.62 27.44 14.20
CA TYR A 614 8.17 26.27 13.52
C TYR A 614 8.15 25.00 14.37
N GLN A 615 8.23 25.11 15.70
CA GLN A 615 8.07 23.95 16.57
C GLN A 615 6.66 23.34 16.45
N GLN A 616 5.61 24.15 16.62
CA GLN A 616 4.22 23.69 16.51
C GLN A 616 3.90 23.18 15.09
N LEU A 617 4.40 23.87 14.06
CA LEU A 617 4.27 23.41 12.67
C LEU A 617 5.03 22.10 12.42
N SER A 618 6.17 21.87 13.08
CA SER A 618 6.93 20.63 12.94
C SER A 618 6.26 19.44 13.61
N GLU A 619 5.64 19.66 14.77
CA GLU A 619 4.80 18.68 15.46
C GLU A 619 3.64 18.20 14.56
N SER A 620 2.89 19.13 13.95
CA SER A 620 1.74 18.79 13.09
C SER A 620 2.10 18.35 11.66
N LEU A 621 3.10 18.97 11.01
CA LEU A 621 3.35 18.80 9.57
C LEU A 621 4.37 17.73 9.21
N SER A 622 5.21 17.28 10.14
CA SER A 622 6.29 16.31 9.89
C SER A 622 5.80 15.02 9.19
N ILE A 623 4.61 14.53 9.56
CA ILE A 623 3.99 13.33 8.98
C ILE A 623 3.68 13.42 7.48
N PHE A 624 3.48 14.62 6.92
CA PHE A 624 3.26 14.80 5.47
C PHE A 624 4.59 14.78 4.69
N ILE A 625 5.68 15.09 5.37
CA ILE A 625 7.01 15.23 4.78
C ILE A 625 7.77 13.91 4.82
N ILE A 626 7.80 13.22 5.97
CA ILE A 626 8.56 11.98 6.14
C ILE A 626 7.81 11.00 7.05
N ARG A 627 7.81 9.73 6.68
CA ARG A 627 7.16 8.64 7.44
C ARG A 627 8.05 7.40 7.49
N PRO A 628 8.02 6.61 8.59
CA PRO A 628 8.60 5.28 8.59
C PRO A 628 7.81 4.37 7.64
N ARG A 629 8.45 3.29 7.14
CA ARG A 629 7.81 2.32 6.22
C ARG A 629 6.53 1.70 6.79
N ALA A 630 6.52 1.49 8.10
CA ALA A 630 5.37 1.03 8.87
C ALA A 630 5.46 1.58 10.30
N PRO A 631 4.34 1.88 10.97
CA PRO A 631 4.34 2.20 12.39
C PRO A 631 4.80 0.98 13.21
N SER A 632 5.61 1.23 14.23
CA SER A 632 6.13 0.24 15.16
C SER A 632 6.33 0.89 16.53
N ALA A 633 6.43 0.10 17.60
CA ALA A 633 6.68 0.64 18.94
C ALA A 633 7.99 1.46 19.05
N LEU A 634 8.94 1.30 18.12
CA LEU A 634 10.18 2.08 18.04
C LEU A 634 10.07 3.36 17.19
N THR A 635 8.97 3.51 16.45
CA THR A 635 8.73 4.65 15.54
C THR A 635 7.49 5.48 15.89
N MET A 636 6.65 5.02 16.82
CA MET A 636 5.45 5.73 17.31
C MET A 636 5.79 6.98 18.13
N HIS A 637 6.83 6.93 18.94
CA HIS A 637 7.30 8.04 19.78
C HIS A 637 8.61 8.65 19.23
N ASP A 638 8.75 8.67 17.92
CA ASP A 638 9.96 9.11 17.24
C ASP A 638 9.90 10.61 16.95
N GLU A 639 10.75 11.40 17.61
CA GLU A 639 10.81 12.86 17.45
C GLU A 639 11.66 13.28 16.21
N HIS A 640 12.37 12.35 15.57
CA HIS A 640 13.23 12.66 14.42
C HIS A 640 12.51 13.30 13.21
N PRO A 641 11.26 12.91 12.84
CA PRO A 641 10.49 13.62 11.82
C PRO A 641 10.23 15.09 12.17
N GLN A 642 9.98 15.40 13.45
CA GLN A 642 9.73 16.76 13.92
C GLN A 642 11.03 17.59 13.92
N ARG A 643 12.13 17.02 14.42
CA ARG A 643 13.47 17.64 14.36
C ARG A 643 13.90 17.94 12.92
N LEU A 644 13.67 17.01 11.99
CA LEU A 644 13.94 17.23 10.56
C LEU A 644 13.09 18.36 9.99
N MET A 645 11.79 18.40 10.32
CA MET A 645 10.89 19.46 9.83
C MET A 645 11.31 20.86 10.32
N SER A 646 11.74 21.00 11.59
CA SER A 646 12.21 22.28 12.12
C SER A 646 13.44 22.78 11.37
N VAL A 647 14.47 21.92 11.22
CA VAL A 647 15.71 22.28 10.50
C VAL A 647 15.44 22.58 9.02
N LEU A 648 14.49 21.89 8.39
CA LEU A 648 14.05 22.17 7.01
C LEU A 648 13.35 23.53 6.87
N LEU A 649 12.55 23.97 7.85
CA LEU A 649 11.90 25.29 7.84
C LEU A 649 12.88 26.42 8.16
N GLU A 650 13.79 26.21 9.11
CA GLU A 650 14.84 27.15 9.48
C GLU A 650 15.81 27.40 8.32
N ASN A 651 16.35 26.32 7.74
CA ASN A 651 17.47 26.36 6.79
C ASN A 651 17.07 26.08 5.32
N CYS A 652 15.77 26.16 4.99
CA CYS A 652 15.20 25.79 3.68
C CYS A 652 16.07 26.19 2.47
N HIS A 653 16.28 27.49 2.25
CA HIS A 653 17.03 27.98 1.09
C HIS A 653 18.48 27.52 1.07
N ASN A 654 19.14 27.42 2.22
CA ASN A 654 20.54 26.98 2.32
C ASN A 654 20.68 25.49 1.96
N ILE A 655 19.79 24.64 2.51
CA ILE A 655 19.76 23.20 2.23
C ILE A 655 19.50 22.97 0.74
N PHE A 656 18.49 23.62 0.16
CA PHE A 656 18.14 23.39 -1.24
C PHE A 656 19.11 24.04 -2.24
N ALA A 657 19.82 25.11 -1.87
CA ALA A 657 20.98 25.57 -2.63
C ALA A 657 22.09 24.50 -2.70
N CYS A 658 22.45 23.89 -1.55
CA CYS A 658 23.40 22.79 -1.54
C CYS A 658 22.92 21.56 -2.35
N VAL A 659 21.63 21.24 -2.32
CA VAL A 659 21.05 20.17 -3.17
C VAL A 659 21.20 20.51 -4.66
N ALA A 660 20.92 21.76 -5.06
CA ALA A 660 21.08 22.21 -6.44
C ALA A 660 22.55 22.13 -6.92
N ASP A 661 23.49 22.62 -6.12
CA ASP A 661 24.93 22.55 -6.41
C ASP A 661 25.41 21.09 -6.55
N LEU A 662 24.97 20.21 -5.65
CA LEU A 662 25.30 18.79 -5.71
C LEU A 662 24.68 18.09 -6.93
N ASN A 663 23.47 18.48 -7.37
CA ASN A 663 22.84 17.99 -8.60
C ASN A 663 23.62 18.43 -9.85
N GLN A 664 24.00 19.70 -9.96
CA GLN A 664 24.86 20.20 -11.06
C GLN A 664 26.22 19.48 -11.10
N ASN A 665 26.80 19.20 -9.93
CA ASN A 665 28.03 18.41 -9.80
C ASN A 665 27.87 16.92 -10.20
N ARG A 666 26.67 16.35 -10.09
CA ARG A 666 26.39 14.99 -10.61
C ARG A 666 26.24 14.99 -12.13
N GLU A 667 25.52 15.97 -12.70
CA GLU A 667 25.38 16.10 -14.15
C GLU A 667 26.72 16.33 -14.86
N SER A 668 27.53 17.26 -14.37
CA SER A 668 28.85 17.56 -14.94
C SER A 668 29.80 16.34 -14.89
N LYS A 669 29.76 15.55 -13.80
CA LYS A 669 30.48 14.27 -13.70
C LYS A 669 29.97 13.19 -14.66
N MET A 670 28.69 13.19 -15.00
CA MET A 670 28.15 12.29 -16.03
C MET A 670 28.57 12.75 -17.43
N ARG A 671 28.41 14.04 -17.77
CA ARG A 671 28.79 14.60 -19.08
C ARG A 671 30.28 14.42 -19.38
N SER A 672 31.15 14.62 -18.38
CA SER A 672 32.60 14.39 -18.51
C SER A 672 32.97 12.91 -18.68
N LYS A 673 32.23 11.97 -18.06
CA LYS A 673 32.40 10.52 -18.34
C LYS A 673 32.00 10.15 -19.77
N THR A 674 30.92 10.72 -20.30
CA THR A 674 30.49 10.46 -21.69
C THR A 674 31.46 11.05 -22.72
N ALA A 675 32.05 12.21 -22.43
CA ALA A 675 33.00 12.88 -23.33
C ALA A 675 34.32 12.09 -23.55
N VAL A 676 34.71 11.23 -22.62
CA VAL A 676 35.93 10.39 -22.70
C VAL A 676 35.75 9.15 -23.62
N HIS A 677 34.56 8.93 -24.16
CA HIS A 677 34.26 7.82 -25.09
C HIS A 677 33.74 8.28 -26.48
N ALA A 678 33.91 9.56 -26.83
CA ALA A 678 33.73 9.99 -28.21
C ALA A 678 34.88 9.46 -29.09
N PRO A 679 34.62 8.73 -30.20
CA PRO A 679 35.67 8.24 -31.07
C PRO A 679 36.35 9.40 -31.81
N THR A 680 37.66 9.51 -31.66
CA THR A 680 38.47 10.55 -32.31
C THR A 680 38.43 10.39 -33.84
N LEU A 681 37.66 11.24 -34.52
CA LEU A 681 37.70 11.32 -35.98
C LEU A 681 39.02 11.96 -36.46
N TYR A 682 39.53 11.41 -37.55
CA TYR A 682 40.81 11.75 -38.18
C TYR A 682 41.05 13.26 -38.33
N ARG A 683 42.25 13.69 -37.94
CA ARG A 683 42.83 14.98 -38.36
C ARG A 683 44.14 14.70 -39.12
N PRO A 684 44.26 15.05 -40.41
CA PRO A 684 45.53 14.94 -41.13
C PRO A 684 46.50 16.03 -40.66
N GLU A 685 47.78 15.69 -40.54
CA GLU A 685 48.85 16.68 -40.38
C GLU A 685 49.28 17.28 -41.73
N GLY A 686 49.84 18.50 -41.67
CA GLY A 686 50.73 19.01 -42.70
C GLY A 686 50.32 20.34 -43.35
N MET A 687 50.69 21.46 -42.75
CA MET A 687 51.67 22.39 -43.34
C MET A 687 51.98 23.59 -42.43
N LEU A 688 53.21 24.07 -42.52
CA LEU A 688 53.78 25.17 -41.74
C LEU A 688 53.44 26.53 -42.36
N GLN A 689 53.19 27.54 -41.51
CA GLN A 689 53.91 28.82 -41.61
C GLN A 689 53.85 29.62 -40.30
N SER A 690 54.73 30.62 -40.19
CA SER A 690 55.28 31.16 -38.94
C SER A 690 54.89 32.63 -38.67
N SER A 691 55.37 33.15 -37.52
CA SER A 691 55.41 34.58 -37.13
C SER A 691 54.06 35.14 -36.60
N ILE A 692 53.98 36.06 -35.62
CA ILE A 692 54.98 36.87 -34.86
C ILE A 692 54.57 36.94 -33.37
N SER A 693 55.54 37.15 -32.48
CA SER A 693 55.35 37.35 -31.03
C SER A 693 54.98 38.80 -30.66
N PHE A 694 54.26 39.02 -29.56
CA PHE A 694 54.42 40.22 -28.72
C PHE A 694 54.17 39.92 -27.23
N ASN A 695 55.10 40.35 -26.37
CA ASN A 695 55.02 40.29 -24.91
C ASN A 695 54.53 41.63 -24.33
N THR A 696 53.89 41.60 -23.15
CA THR A 696 54.25 42.31 -21.89
C THR A 696 53.17 42.02 -20.84
N SER A 697 53.46 41.40 -19.68
CA SER A 697 53.88 42.02 -18.39
C SER A 697 52.72 42.78 -17.69
N THR A 698 52.42 42.72 -16.39
CA THR A 698 53.12 42.37 -15.12
C THR A 698 52.08 41.82 -14.11
N ASP A 699 52.27 40.73 -13.36
CA ASP A 699 53.14 40.44 -12.19
C ASP A 699 52.64 40.88 -10.79
N SER A 700 52.85 39.96 -9.82
CA SER A 700 52.97 40.05 -8.34
C SER A 700 51.86 39.41 -7.47
N SER A 701 52.16 38.62 -6.42
CA SER A 701 53.39 37.88 -6.04
C SER A 701 53.19 36.97 -4.81
N SER A 702 53.80 35.76 -4.79
CA SER A 702 54.30 34.98 -3.62
C SER A 702 53.31 34.56 -2.49
N SER A 703 53.43 33.45 -1.74
CA SER A 703 54.52 32.47 -1.46
C SER A 703 53.86 31.18 -0.90
N ALA A 704 54.48 30.00 -0.68
CA ALA A 704 55.83 29.45 -0.93
C ALA A 704 55.76 27.89 -0.97
N SER A 705 56.92 27.20 -0.97
CA SER A 705 57.11 25.75 -0.90
C SER A 705 57.15 25.21 0.56
N SER A 706 57.15 23.90 0.90
CA SER A 706 57.96 22.79 0.34
C SER A 706 57.50 21.39 0.80
N PHE A 707 57.79 20.37 -0.03
CA PHE A 707 58.39 19.03 0.26
C PHE A 707 58.43 18.48 1.72
N SER A 708 58.33 17.17 2.00
CA SER A 708 58.65 16.00 1.16
C SER A 708 58.14 14.64 1.73
N THR A 709 58.08 13.63 0.85
CA THR A 709 58.25 12.17 1.06
C THR A 709 57.59 11.44 2.24
N ASN A 710 56.85 10.37 1.92
CA ASN A 710 56.77 9.19 2.79
C ASN A 710 56.95 7.90 1.98
N THR A 711 57.95 7.11 2.35
CA THR A 711 58.29 5.80 1.75
C THR A 711 57.57 4.66 2.47
N VAL A 712 57.16 3.65 1.69
CA VAL A 712 56.63 2.37 2.18
C VAL A 712 57.75 1.60 2.93
N PRO A 713 57.42 0.83 3.98
CA PRO A 713 57.63 -0.61 3.83
C PRO A 713 56.42 -1.47 4.24
N ASN A 714 56.29 -2.56 3.51
CA ASN A 714 55.35 -3.66 3.68
C ASN A 714 55.74 -4.52 4.89
N ASN A 715 54.77 -5.12 5.60
CA ASN A 715 55.04 -6.34 6.38
C ASN A 715 53.77 -7.16 6.67
N ASN A 716 53.79 -8.43 6.27
CA ASN A 716 52.79 -9.43 6.63
C ASN A 716 53.14 -10.09 7.96
N SER A 717 52.13 -10.39 8.78
CA SER A 717 52.23 -11.48 9.76
C SER A 717 50.86 -12.12 10.04
N ASN A 718 50.65 -13.33 9.53
CA ASN A 718 49.60 -14.22 9.99
C ASN A 718 49.93 -14.72 11.40
N ILE A 719 48.95 -14.81 12.29
CA ILE A 719 48.85 -15.87 13.31
C ILE A 719 47.38 -16.10 13.65
N SER A 720 47.03 -17.37 13.85
CA SER A 720 45.68 -17.86 14.09
C SER A 720 45.50 -18.21 15.57
N THR A 721 44.37 -17.82 16.15
CA THR A 721 43.80 -18.51 17.31
C THR A 721 42.30 -18.72 17.13
N LYS A 722 41.88 -19.98 17.28
CA LYS A 722 40.47 -20.39 17.28
C LYS A 722 39.84 -20.00 18.62
N ASN A 723 38.58 -19.57 18.62
CA ASN A 723 37.55 -20.24 19.42
C ASN A 723 36.15 -19.86 18.97
N SER A 724 35.32 -20.89 18.81
CA SER A 724 33.91 -20.82 18.44
C SER A 724 33.02 -20.78 19.69
N ILE A 725 31.91 -20.04 19.63
CA ILE A 725 30.58 -20.50 20.07
C ILE A 725 29.55 -19.84 19.13
N SER A 726 28.58 -20.63 18.67
CA SER A 726 27.53 -20.21 17.75
C SER A 726 26.19 -20.25 18.47
N LEU A 727 25.45 -19.14 18.46
CA LEU A 727 23.99 -19.12 18.54
C LEU A 727 23.46 -18.16 17.49
N GLY A 728 22.67 -18.69 16.55
CA GLY A 728 22.22 -17.95 15.38
C GLY A 728 21.00 -17.08 15.65
N LEU A 729 20.93 -15.93 14.97
CA LEU A 729 19.72 -15.13 14.82
C LEU A 729 19.36 -15.05 13.34
N MET A 730 18.30 -15.77 12.97
CA MET A 730 17.75 -15.74 11.61
C MET A 730 16.96 -14.45 11.41
N SER A 731 17.20 -13.75 10.31
CA SER A 731 16.33 -12.66 9.84
C SER A 731 15.11 -13.24 9.12
N PRO A 732 13.87 -12.86 9.48
CA PRO A 732 12.69 -13.19 8.69
C PRO A 732 12.29 -12.02 7.78
N THR A 733 12.44 -12.20 6.48
CA THR A 733 11.67 -11.41 5.49
C THR A 733 10.31 -12.07 5.32
N MET A 734 9.21 -11.39 5.65
CA MET A 734 7.85 -11.92 5.48
C MET A 734 6.94 -10.89 4.82
N ASN A 735 6.15 -11.37 3.85
CA ASN A 735 5.25 -10.55 3.05
C ASN A 735 4.02 -10.08 3.85
N ASN A 736 3.57 -8.86 3.57
CA ASN A 736 2.33 -8.31 4.13
C ASN A 736 1.11 -9.06 3.62
N ALA A 737 0.51 -9.88 4.49
CA ALA A 737 -0.88 -10.28 4.42
C ALA A 737 -1.48 -10.09 5.82
N LEU A 738 -2.18 -8.97 6.02
CA LEU A 738 -2.84 -8.66 7.29
C LEU A 738 -3.93 -9.70 7.58
N ARG A 739 -3.66 -10.61 8.52
CA ARG A 739 -4.71 -11.37 9.20
C ARG A 739 -5.31 -10.48 10.29
N PRO A 740 -6.64 -10.41 10.45
CA PRO A 740 -7.22 -9.80 11.64
C PRO A 740 -6.80 -10.60 12.88
N LEU A 741 -6.45 -9.88 13.95
CA LEU A 741 -6.23 -10.50 15.26
C LEU A 741 -7.56 -11.07 15.75
N SER A 742 -7.67 -12.39 15.77
CA SER A 742 -8.80 -13.08 16.39
C SER A 742 -8.73 -12.90 17.90
N LEU A 743 -9.55 -12.01 18.44
CA LEU A 743 -9.82 -11.94 19.89
C LEU A 743 -10.66 -13.15 20.29
N THR A 744 -10.01 -14.30 20.48
CA THR A 744 -10.62 -15.46 21.11
C THR A 744 -10.82 -15.17 22.59
N MET A 745 -12.01 -14.67 22.95
CA MET A 745 -12.49 -14.70 24.33
C MET A 745 -12.78 -16.16 24.71
N SER A 746 -11.86 -16.79 25.43
CA SER A 746 -12.11 -18.08 26.06
C SER A 746 -13.24 -17.92 27.10
N PRO A 747 -14.27 -18.77 27.10
CA PRO A 747 -15.26 -18.77 28.18
C PRO A 747 -14.60 -19.26 29.46
N ILE A 748 -14.69 -18.45 30.53
CA ILE A 748 -14.31 -18.87 31.87
C ILE A 748 -15.36 -19.87 32.35
N SER A 749 -14.90 -21.07 32.72
CA SER A 749 -15.72 -22.14 33.26
C SER A 749 -16.19 -21.83 34.69
N GLU A 750 -17.49 -21.65 34.90
CA GLU A 750 -18.11 -21.84 36.21
C GLU A 750 -18.39 -23.33 36.43
N SER A 751 -18.03 -23.83 37.61
CA SER A 751 -18.22 -25.22 38.04
C SER A 751 -19.23 -25.30 39.17
N GLY A 752 -20.27 -26.13 39.04
CA GLY A 752 -21.17 -26.48 40.14
C GLY A 752 -22.61 -26.80 39.73
N ASP A 753 -22.87 -28.07 39.42
CA ASP A 753 -24.03 -28.90 39.83
C ASP A 753 -25.44 -28.30 40.01
N SER A 754 -26.56 -28.97 39.71
CA SER A 754 -26.85 -30.20 38.94
C SER A 754 -28.39 -30.34 38.82
N ASN A 755 -28.91 -30.84 37.69
CA ASN A 755 -30.00 -31.85 37.59
C ASN A 755 -30.79 -31.85 36.26
N SER A 756 -30.57 -32.94 35.52
CA SER A 756 -31.61 -33.89 35.04
C SER A 756 -32.56 -33.54 33.87
N VAL A 757 -32.50 -34.43 32.86
CA VAL A 757 -33.64 -35.07 32.14
C VAL A 757 -34.11 -34.47 30.79
N SER A 758 -33.46 -35.02 29.73
CA SER A 758 -34.00 -35.52 28.45
C SER A 758 -34.78 -34.63 27.45
N GLY A 759 -34.35 -34.73 26.18
CA GLY A 759 -35.21 -35.44 25.20
C GLY A 759 -35.52 -34.76 23.86
N LEU A 760 -34.87 -35.25 22.79
CA LEU A 760 -35.39 -35.39 21.41
C LEU A 760 -35.76 -34.14 20.56
N GLY A 761 -35.09 -34.00 19.40
CA GLY A 761 -35.79 -34.30 18.14
C GLY A 761 -36.16 -33.16 17.16
N LEU A 762 -35.33 -33.05 16.11
CA LEU A 762 -35.70 -32.94 14.68
C LEU A 762 -36.25 -31.63 14.02
N SER A 763 -35.79 -31.50 12.77
CA SER A 763 -36.38 -30.83 11.58
C SER A 763 -36.51 -29.31 11.50
N SER A 764 -35.63 -28.78 10.64
CA SER A 764 -35.87 -27.70 9.66
C SER A 764 -37.30 -27.58 9.10
N ILE A 765 -37.74 -26.34 8.85
CA ILE A 765 -38.48 -25.92 7.63
C ILE A 765 -38.49 -24.37 7.52
N LEU A 766 -38.46 -23.87 6.28
CA LEU A 766 -38.54 -22.44 5.90
C LEU A 766 -39.94 -21.85 6.17
N PRO A 767 -40.07 -20.51 6.14
CA PRO A 767 -41.26 -19.91 5.54
C PRO A 767 -40.94 -18.95 4.38
N ILE A 768 -41.79 -19.04 3.35
CA ILE A 768 -41.74 -18.25 2.12
C ILE A 768 -42.56 -16.96 2.27
N ASN A 769 -42.05 -15.90 1.66
CA ASN A 769 -42.66 -14.57 1.57
C ASN A 769 -43.96 -14.59 0.73
N LYS A 770 -45.05 -13.98 1.23
CA LYS A 770 -46.22 -13.56 0.42
C LYS A 770 -46.77 -12.22 0.87
N GLN A 771 -46.73 -11.26 -0.05
CA GLN A 771 -47.38 -9.95 0.08
C GLN A 771 -48.87 -10.05 -0.27
N SER A 772 -49.70 -9.25 0.41
CA SER A 772 -50.98 -8.77 -0.15
C SER A 772 -51.38 -7.42 0.44
N THR A 773 -51.46 -6.40 -0.41
CA THR A 773 -52.12 -5.12 -0.11
C THR A 773 -53.62 -5.23 -0.40
N PRO A 774 -54.47 -4.35 0.18
CA PRO A 774 -55.15 -3.42 -0.74
C PRO A 774 -55.46 -2.00 -0.22
N LYS A 775 -55.21 -1.02 -1.10
CA LYS A 775 -56.06 0.11 -1.50
C LYS A 775 -56.86 0.91 -0.44
N ALA A 776 -56.29 2.09 -0.14
CA ALA A 776 -56.87 3.44 -0.16
C ALA A 776 -58.40 3.66 -0.23
N ASN A 777 -58.88 4.62 0.58
CA ASN A 777 -60.01 5.49 0.21
C ASN A 777 -59.80 6.93 0.74
N LYS A 778 -60.18 7.95 -0.04
CA LYS A 778 -60.05 9.39 0.31
C LYS A 778 -61.43 9.97 0.67
N ARG A 779 -61.50 10.83 1.71
CA ARG A 779 -62.22 12.12 1.64
C ARG A 779 -61.86 13.05 2.82
N THR A 780 -62.06 14.34 2.57
CA THR A 780 -61.57 15.52 3.30
C THR A 780 -62.65 16.18 4.16
N VAL A 781 -62.30 16.77 5.32
CA VAL A 781 -62.85 18.04 5.89
C VAL A 781 -61.73 18.70 6.75
N SER A 782 -61.90 19.97 7.14
CA SER A 782 -60.89 21.01 7.39
C SER A 782 -60.61 21.44 8.85
N SER A 783 -59.56 22.28 8.98
CA SER A 783 -59.40 23.45 9.88
C SER A 783 -58.74 23.31 11.27
N HIS A 784 -57.87 24.30 11.59
CA HIS A 784 -57.25 24.70 12.88
C HIS A 784 -56.41 23.61 13.62
N ASP A 785 -55.11 23.75 13.94
CA ASP A 785 -54.31 24.93 14.31
C ASP A 785 -52.78 24.67 14.17
N SER A 786 -51.99 25.75 14.25
CA SER A 786 -50.54 25.76 14.58
C SER A 786 -50.37 26.20 16.05
N PRO A 787 -49.27 25.92 16.79
CA PRO A 787 -47.88 25.94 16.29
C PRO A 787 -46.82 25.03 16.98
N VAL A 788 -45.59 25.09 16.44
CA VAL A 788 -44.27 25.01 17.14
C VAL A 788 -44.05 23.95 18.24
N ARG A 789 -43.21 22.93 17.93
CA ARG A 789 -42.44 22.20 18.95
C ARG A 789 -41.01 22.75 19.05
N ARG A 790 -40.67 23.35 20.19
CA ARG A 790 -39.30 23.77 20.53
C ARG A 790 -38.45 22.55 20.91
N ARG A 791 -37.16 22.58 20.56
CA ARG A 791 -36.11 21.81 21.24
C ARG A 791 -36.11 22.15 22.73
N ILE A 792 -35.96 21.16 23.60
CA ILE A 792 -35.52 21.38 24.98
C ILE A 792 -34.04 21.00 25.04
N SER A 793 -33.18 22.01 25.00
CA SER A 793 -31.76 21.91 25.34
C SER A 793 -31.59 22.27 26.82
N LEU A 794 -31.24 21.31 27.66
CA LEU A 794 -30.89 21.56 29.06
C LEU A 794 -29.44 22.04 29.17
N GLY A 795 -29.23 23.33 28.90
CA GLY A 795 -28.01 24.03 29.30
C GLY A 795 -28.18 24.59 30.70
N LEU A 796 -27.39 24.09 31.66
CA LEU A 796 -27.32 24.62 33.03
C LEU A 796 -26.00 25.37 33.21
N ASP A 797 -26.08 26.69 33.02
CA ASP A 797 -24.98 27.62 33.27
C ASP A 797 -24.86 27.87 34.78
N LEU A 798 -23.72 27.50 35.36
CA LEU A 798 -23.43 27.59 36.81
C LEU A 798 -22.47 28.74 37.17
N SER A 799 -22.36 29.76 36.32
CA SER A 799 -21.47 30.91 36.49
C SER A 799 -22.00 32.04 37.38
N LYS A 800 -22.76 31.76 38.45
CA LYS A 800 -23.31 32.79 39.37
C LYS A 800 -23.66 32.28 40.78
N LEU A 801 -22.66 32.02 41.61
CA LEU A 801 -22.84 31.89 43.08
C LEU A 801 -21.49 31.95 43.83
N ASN A 802 -21.02 33.16 44.14
CA ASN A 802 -20.18 33.47 45.31
C ASN A 802 -19.86 34.98 45.38
N ASN A 803 -20.60 35.72 46.23
CA ASN A 803 -20.03 36.89 46.92
C ASN A 803 -20.88 37.23 48.17
N PRO A 804 -20.47 36.82 49.38
CA PRO A 804 -21.18 37.16 50.61
C PRO A 804 -20.51 38.36 51.30
N ASN A 805 -21.02 39.57 51.05
CA ASN A 805 -20.78 40.76 51.89
C ASN A 805 -21.77 41.88 51.53
N ASN A 806 -22.86 41.98 52.28
CA ASN A 806 -23.34 43.25 52.87
C ASN A 806 -24.56 42.99 53.76
N GLU A 807 -24.51 43.56 54.96
CA GLU A 807 -25.63 43.67 55.91
C GLU A 807 -26.53 44.87 55.56
N PRO A 808 -27.74 44.98 56.16
CA PRO A 808 -28.82 45.78 55.58
C PRO A 808 -28.87 47.25 56.05
N ASN A 809 -29.40 48.09 55.16
CA ASN A 809 -30.24 49.26 55.46
C ASN A 809 -31.25 49.43 54.32
#